data_AF-B3LU43-F1
#
_entry.id   AF-B3LU43-F1
#
_cell.length_a   1.000
_cell.length_b   1.000
_cell.length_c   1.000
_cell.angle_alpha   90.00
_cell.angle_beta   90.00
_cell.angle_gamma   90.00
#
_symmetry.space_group_name_H-M   'P 1'
#
loop_
_entity.id
_entity.type
_entity.pdbx_description
1 polymer ?
#
loop_
_entity_poly.entity_id
_entity_poly.type
_entity_poly.pdbx_seq_one_letter_code
_entity_poly.pdbx_strand_id
1 'polypeptide(L)'
;MSHTNKIAYVLNNDTEETASPSSVGCFDKKQLTKLLIHTLKELGYDSAANQLLLESGGYQNESNHIQTFFKLIKTGQFHLINWQIVCSLPLAHSSPLRSEWLQRLLIPTPTPATTSLFDHMLLQLQYLQQLMSSVNSSTCSDAEIATLRNYVEIMILVNRQIFLEFFHPVTNSASHKGPHTALPVLYLRKILKNFIEIWDSLLVSNDQFLNEENIFNPETTLRELSTYLTNPKLTAQLNLERDHLIDAISKYIDPNELVPKGRLLHLLKQAIKYQQSQDIFNIIDPDDDASFSSPPHRINLLQDNFSHDLTVTFQEWKTIQDTTDEIWFLTFSPNGKYLASATSESSRGYFITVYDVEQDFKIYKTCVSLSQSVLYLMFSPDSRYLVACPFSEDVTIYDMNATSLPDASATDSFLPYPSTRLSPMDSFKLDTTTYPDDTESSASSSSRPANANSNQSRVWCCDAFHTAERAGWMVVGSPDREAIVHSLITKESLFSLKGRTCIALGHDENISGRKSIDPAKVLYKPTSSNGNWQYVEDDETFPRVHDVKISYDDKYVLLMTHQGVIDVYDFSGFPSKEELSKQTVDPKNFLIPRIARLDVGKNMTCISLPLNNTHQGFHRQQISESQHLVLVSLQDNELQMWDYKENILIQKYFGQKQQHFIIRSCFAYGNKLVMSGSEDGKIYIWDRIRGNLVSVLSGHSTVMSNSTKPMGKNCNVVASNPADKEMFASGGDDGKIKIWKISRN
;
A
#
# COMPACT_ATOMS: atom_id res chain seq x y z
N MET A 1 57.76 58.65 -9.22
CA MET A 1 57.52 60.09 -9.38
C MET A 1 56.05 60.35 -9.08
N SER A 2 55.79 61.43 -8.37
CA SER A 2 54.50 61.99 -7.94
C SER A 2 53.43 61.98 -9.04
N HIS A 3 52.14 61.82 -8.78
CA HIS A 3 51.26 62.71 -8.01
C HIS A 3 49.95 61.96 -7.67
N THR A 4 49.55 61.81 -6.39
CA THR A 4 48.53 62.62 -5.66
C THR A 4 47.15 62.66 -6.36
N ASN A 5 45.98 62.43 -5.74
CA ASN A 5 45.57 62.46 -4.34
C ASN A 5 44.08 62.10 -4.22
N LYS A 6 43.67 61.61 -3.04
CA LYS A 6 42.36 61.78 -2.36
C LYS A 6 41.13 61.02 -2.88
N ILE A 7 40.16 60.59 -2.07
CA ILE A 7 39.96 60.18 -0.66
C ILE A 7 38.46 59.78 -0.58
N ALA A 8 38.15 58.71 0.16
CA ALA A 8 36.92 58.38 0.91
C ALA A 8 35.51 58.38 0.27
N TYR A 9 34.92 57.17 0.23
CA TYR A 9 33.83 56.66 1.11
C TYR A 9 32.41 57.29 1.12
N VAL A 10 31.43 56.38 1.13
CA VAL A 10 30.03 56.41 1.66
C VAL A 10 28.87 56.58 0.67
N LEU A 11 28.11 55.47 0.54
CA LEU A 11 26.63 55.29 0.53
C LEU A 11 25.74 56.50 0.23
N ASN A 12 24.83 56.41 -0.76
CA ASN A 12 23.43 55.99 -0.60
C ASN A 12 22.55 56.39 -1.82
N ASN A 13 21.47 55.63 -1.99
CA ASN A 13 20.17 55.96 -2.61
C ASN A 13 20.01 55.96 -4.14
N ASP A 14 19.31 54.92 -4.61
CA ASP A 14 18.10 54.89 -5.44
C ASP A 14 17.84 56.02 -6.46
N THR A 15 17.61 55.62 -7.72
CA THR A 15 16.60 56.22 -8.63
C THR A 15 16.21 55.24 -9.75
N GLU A 16 14.94 54.81 -9.70
CA GLU A 16 13.95 54.56 -10.76
C GLU A 16 14.39 54.24 -12.20
N GLU A 17 14.03 53.04 -12.68
CA GLU A 17 12.96 52.75 -13.67
C GLU A 17 13.34 52.88 -15.15
N THR A 18 13.37 51.74 -15.86
CA THR A 18 12.76 51.58 -17.20
C THR A 18 12.37 50.12 -17.43
N ALA A 19 11.07 49.89 -17.68
CA ALA A 19 10.42 48.64 -18.09
C ALA A 19 10.94 48.18 -19.49
N SER A 20 10.96 46.92 -19.96
CA SER A 20 10.37 45.58 -19.69
C SER A 20 11.18 44.56 -20.58
N PRO A 21 11.03 43.20 -20.58
CA PRO A 21 9.82 42.41 -20.35
C PRO A 21 9.95 41.28 -19.31
N SER A 22 8.78 40.90 -18.81
CA SER A 22 8.44 39.77 -17.94
C SER A 22 9.31 38.51 -18.10
N SER A 23 10.19 38.27 -17.14
CA SER A 23 10.76 36.94 -16.88
C SER A 23 9.82 36.14 -15.98
N VAL A 24 9.24 35.11 -16.56
CA VAL A 24 8.48 34.04 -15.93
C VAL A 24 9.21 33.49 -14.69
N GLY A 25 8.52 33.55 -13.53
CA GLY A 25 8.64 32.64 -12.38
C GLY A 25 10.03 32.15 -11.96
N CYS A 26 10.83 33.01 -11.33
CA CYS A 26 11.99 32.55 -10.56
C CYS A 26 11.49 31.90 -9.26
N PHE A 27 11.50 30.57 -9.18
CA PHE A 27 11.18 29.83 -7.96
C PHE A 27 12.07 30.29 -6.80
N ASP A 28 11.47 30.64 -5.65
CA ASP A 28 12.23 30.96 -4.44
C ASP A 28 12.97 29.71 -3.96
N LYS A 29 14.29 29.69 -4.20
CA LYS A 29 15.18 28.58 -3.84
C LYS A 29 15.09 28.25 -2.35
N LYS A 30 14.82 29.24 -1.48
CA LYS A 30 14.61 29.00 -0.05
C LYS A 30 13.31 28.25 0.19
N GLN A 31 12.27 28.51 -0.59
CA GLN A 31 11.00 27.77 -0.55
C GLN A 31 11.12 26.34 -1.10
N LEU A 32 11.98 26.09 -2.07
CA LEU A 32 12.23 24.70 -2.50
C LEU A 32 12.99 23.89 -1.44
N THR A 33 14.01 24.47 -0.81
CA THR A 33 14.89 23.69 0.09
C THR A 33 14.20 23.22 1.37
N LYS A 34 13.45 24.08 2.07
CA LYS A 34 12.64 23.59 3.24
C LYS A 34 11.48 22.65 2.82
N LEU A 35 11.07 22.60 1.55
CA LEU A 35 10.06 21.62 1.11
C LEU A 35 10.70 20.24 1.14
N LEU A 36 11.87 20.16 0.52
CA LEU A 36 12.62 18.94 0.34
C LEU A 36 13.03 18.34 1.69
N ILE A 37 13.45 19.19 2.63
CA ILE A 37 13.79 18.77 4.01
C ILE A 37 12.55 18.22 4.74
N HIS A 38 11.37 18.86 4.60
CA HIS A 38 10.12 18.36 5.19
C HIS A 38 9.72 17.00 4.64
N THR A 39 9.72 16.86 3.32
CA THR A 39 9.34 15.61 2.65
C THR A 39 10.31 14.48 3.02
N LEU A 40 11.61 14.75 3.15
CA LEU A 40 12.59 13.74 3.57
C LEU A 40 12.36 13.26 5.01
N LYS A 41 11.94 14.15 5.92
CA LYS A 41 11.57 13.77 7.29
C LYS A 41 10.26 12.98 7.34
N GLU A 42 9.23 13.39 6.60
CA GLU A 42 7.96 12.64 6.54
C GLU A 42 8.13 11.24 5.94
N LEU A 43 9.06 11.08 5.00
CA LEU A 43 9.41 9.79 4.41
C LEU A 43 10.35 8.95 5.29
N GLY A 44 10.73 9.43 6.49
CA GLY A 44 11.59 8.71 7.44
C GLY A 44 13.09 8.73 7.13
N TYR A 45 13.53 9.56 6.17
CA TYR A 45 14.95 9.72 5.81
C TYR A 45 15.62 10.84 6.62
N ASP A 46 15.64 10.68 7.94
CA ASP A 46 16.12 11.71 8.87
C ASP A 46 17.60 12.05 8.70
N SER A 47 18.45 11.09 8.35
CA SER A 47 19.88 11.30 8.10
C SER A 47 20.13 12.20 6.88
N ALA A 48 19.42 11.93 5.79
CA ALA A 48 19.50 12.73 4.55
C ALA A 48 18.89 14.13 4.75
N ALA A 49 17.77 14.24 5.48
CA ALA A 49 17.18 15.52 5.83
C ALA A 49 18.12 16.39 6.69
N ASN A 50 18.83 15.77 7.65
CA ASN A 50 19.79 16.46 8.51
C ASN A 50 21.06 16.87 7.74
N GLN A 51 21.53 16.04 6.81
CA GLN A 51 22.66 16.38 5.96
C GLN A 51 22.32 17.54 5.00
N LEU A 52 21.12 17.53 4.42
CA LEU A 52 20.64 18.59 3.54
C LEU A 52 20.33 19.90 4.30
N LEU A 53 19.94 19.81 5.57
CA LEU A 53 19.81 20.96 6.47
C LEU A 53 21.17 21.61 6.76
N LEU A 54 22.22 20.81 6.97
CA LEU A 54 23.59 21.30 7.20
C LEU A 54 24.17 21.97 5.94
N GLU A 55 24.00 21.34 4.78
CA GLU A 55 24.54 21.83 3.50
C GLU A 55 23.80 23.07 2.97
N SER A 56 22.51 23.21 3.29
CA SER A 56 21.70 24.35 2.84
C SER A 56 21.88 25.62 3.68
N GLY A 57 22.74 25.60 4.70
CA GLY A 57 22.97 26.76 5.59
C GLY A 57 21.94 26.89 6.72
N GLY A 58 21.26 25.80 7.10
CA GLY A 58 20.41 25.75 8.29
C GLY A 58 18.98 26.26 8.11
N TYR A 59 18.42 26.28 6.90
CA TYR A 59 17.03 26.69 6.67
C TYR A 59 16.05 25.68 7.29
N GLN A 60 15.51 26.01 8.47
CA GLN A 60 14.51 25.18 9.17
C GLN A 60 13.11 25.33 8.55
N ASN A 61 12.30 24.26 8.62
CA ASN A 61 10.94 24.18 8.07
C ASN A 61 9.97 25.17 8.70
N GLU A 62 10.11 25.40 10.01
CA GLU A 62 9.38 26.38 10.81
C GLU A 62 10.41 27.16 11.63
N SER A 63 10.08 28.39 12.05
CA SER A 63 10.93 29.10 13.03
C SER A 63 11.03 28.28 14.32
N ASN A 64 12.24 28.15 14.88
CA ASN A 64 12.46 27.50 16.19
C ASN A 64 11.47 27.98 17.26
N HIS A 65 11.04 29.25 17.19
CA HIS A 65 10.10 29.87 18.11
C HIS A 65 8.67 29.34 17.96
N ILE A 66 8.23 29.04 16.74
CA ILE A 66 6.91 28.45 16.46
C ILE A 66 6.88 26.99 16.96
N GLN A 67 7.96 26.25 16.72
CA GLN A 67 8.10 24.86 17.16
C GLN A 67 8.12 24.73 18.68
N THR A 68 8.90 25.58 19.36
CA THR A 68 8.92 25.58 20.83
C THR A 68 7.55 25.98 21.37
N PHE A 69 6.92 27.00 20.82
CA PHE A 69 5.60 27.46 21.26
C PHE A 69 4.50 26.40 21.08
N PHE A 70 4.37 25.79 19.90
CA PHE A 70 3.38 24.72 19.69
C PHE A 70 3.69 23.45 20.47
N LYS A 71 4.97 23.14 20.67
CA LYS A 71 5.37 22.04 21.56
C LYS A 71 4.91 22.28 22.99
N LEU A 72 5.11 23.50 23.52
CA LEU A 72 4.68 23.88 24.87
C LEU A 72 3.17 23.79 25.05
N ILE A 73 2.39 24.19 24.04
CA ILE A 73 0.92 24.05 24.04
C ILE A 73 0.51 22.58 24.05
N LYS A 74 1.09 21.75 23.17
CA LYS A 74 0.77 20.32 23.09
C LYS A 74 1.13 19.57 24.38
N THR A 75 2.26 19.91 25.01
CA THR A 75 2.69 19.30 26.29
C THR A 75 1.98 19.88 27.51
N GLY A 76 1.19 20.94 27.37
CA GLY A 76 0.49 21.60 28.48
C GLY A 76 1.39 22.40 29.44
N GLN A 77 2.62 22.75 29.01
CA GLN A 77 3.59 23.48 29.84
C GLN A 77 3.42 24.99 29.72
N PHE A 78 2.23 25.51 30.06
CA PHE A 78 1.88 26.92 29.92
C PHE A 78 2.71 27.86 30.81
N HIS A 79 3.31 27.36 31.89
CA HIS A 79 4.19 28.13 32.79
C HIS A 79 5.50 28.60 32.13
N LEU A 80 5.82 28.08 30.94
CA LEU A 80 6.99 28.48 30.14
C LEU A 80 6.63 29.52 29.07
N ILE A 81 5.35 29.80 28.84
CA ILE A 81 4.89 30.77 27.83
C ILE A 81 4.98 32.18 28.42
N ASN A 82 5.97 32.95 27.97
CA ASN A 82 6.20 34.33 28.36
C ASN A 82 6.00 35.29 27.17
N TRP A 83 5.96 36.60 27.45
CA TRP A 83 5.89 37.63 26.39
C TRP A 83 7.07 37.55 25.40
N GLN A 84 8.23 37.04 25.81
CA GLN A 84 9.38 36.86 24.91
C GLN A 84 9.09 35.85 23.79
N ILE A 85 8.49 34.70 24.11
CA ILE A 85 8.13 33.69 23.11
C ILE A 85 7.00 34.22 22.23
N VAL A 86 5.99 34.88 22.81
CA VAL A 86 4.85 35.41 22.06
C VAL A 86 5.27 36.55 21.11
N CYS A 87 6.10 37.50 21.58
CA CYS A 87 6.61 38.60 20.75
C CYS A 87 7.63 38.13 19.69
N SER A 88 8.20 36.92 19.85
CA SER A 88 9.08 36.30 18.84
C SER A 88 8.31 35.64 17.69
N LEU A 89 6.97 35.59 17.74
CA LEU A 89 6.14 35.03 16.68
C LEU A 89 6.07 35.98 15.47
N PRO A 90 6.23 35.46 14.24
CA PRO A 90 6.18 36.23 13.01
C PRO A 90 4.73 36.43 12.57
N LEU A 91 4.15 37.58 12.90
CA LEU A 91 2.76 37.92 12.54
C LEU A 91 2.64 38.33 11.06
N ALA A 92 1.51 37.99 10.43
CA ALA A 92 1.27 38.21 8.99
C ALA A 92 1.32 39.68 8.52
N HIS A 93 1.32 40.65 9.44
CA HIS A 93 1.25 42.09 9.13
C HIS A 93 2.17 42.98 10.00
N SER A 94 3.25 42.44 10.60
CA SER A 94 4.13 43.27 11.44
C SER A 94 5.26 43.95 10.66
N SER A 95 5.38 45.27 10.79
CA SER A 95 6.64 45.97 10.55
C SER A 95 7.66 45.55 11.62
N PRO A 96 8.98 45.47 11.31
CA PRO A 96 9.98 45.11 12.30
C PRO A 96 9.87 46.01 13.52
N LEU A 97 9.81 45.40 14.71
CA LEU A 97 9.69 46.06 16.01
C LEU A 97 10.85 47.03 16.22
N ARG A 98 10.66 48.31 15.83
CA ARG A 98 11.71 49.34 15.88
C ARG A 98 11.64 50.19 17.16
N SER A 99 10.55 50.16 17.91
CA SER A 99 10.37 51.03 19.07
C SER A 99 10.99 50.46 20.36
N GLU A 100 11.74 51.30 21.07
CA GLU A 100 12.45 50.96 22.32
C GLU A 100 11.52 50.42 23.43
N TRP A 101 10.23 50.77 23.42
CA TRP A 101 9.27 50.31 24.43
C TRP A 101 8.77 48.89 24.16
N LEU A 102 8.58 48.47 22.90
CA LEU A 102 8.30 47.08 22.52
C LEU A 102 9.53 46.18 22.76
N GLN A 103 10.74 46.72 22.63
CA GLN A 103 11.97 46.00 23.01
C GLN A 103 12.08 45.76 24.52
N ARG A 104 11.35 46.51 25.37
CA ARG A 104 11.29 46.20 26.81
C ARG A 104 10.58 44.88 27.08
N LEU A 105 9.58 44.49 26.27
CA LEU A 105 8.91 43.17 26.35
C LEU A 105 9.84 41.98 26.11
N LEU A 106 10.98 42.21 25.46
CA LEU A 106 12.02 41.20 25.21
C LEU A 106 13.03 41.06 26.38
N ILE A 107 12.96 41.93 27.40
CA ILE A 107 13.85 41.85 28.56
C ILE A 107 13.38 40.69 29.46
N PRO A 108 14.26 39.71 29.76
CA PRO A 108 13.89 38.55 30.56
C PRO A 108 13.49 38.98 31.97
N THR A 109 12.24 38.72 32.35
CA THR A 109 11.79 38.85 33.73
C THR A 109 12.44 37.73 34.56
N PRO A 110 13.07 38.02 35.71
CA PRO A 110 13.59 36.97 36.59
C PRO A 110 12.42 36.16 37.13
N THR A 111 12.23 34.94 36.62
CA THR A 111 11.26 33.98 37.14
C THR A 111 11.83 33.31 38.40
N PRO A 112 11.20 33.45 39.59
CA PRO A 112 11.58 32.67 40.75
C PRO A 112 11.31 31.18 40.50
N ALA A 113 12.18 30.30 40.95
CA ALA A 113 12.17 28.86 40.63
C ALA A 113 10.92 28.07 41.12
N THR A 114 9.98 28.70 41.84
CA THR A 114 8.79 28.03 42.40
C THR A 114 7.57 28.97 42.42
N THR A 115 7.07 29.39 41.25
CA THR A 115 5.80 30.13 41.15
C THR A 115 4.69 29.28 40.56
N SER A 116 3.51 29.31 41.17
CA SER A 116 2.32 28.65 40.63
C SER A 116 1.94 29.24 39.26
N LEU A 117 1.25 28.47 38.42
CA LEU A 117 0.80 28.94 37.10
C LEU A 117 -0.03 30.24 37.19
N PHE A 118 -0.83 30.38 38.26
CA PHE A 118 -1.61 31.57 38.54
C PHE A 118 -0.72 32.81 38.78
N ASP A 119 0.32 32.67 39.60
CA ASP A 119 1.23 33.77 39.93
C ASP A 119 2.08 34.19 38.72
N HIS A 120 2.46 33.22 37.88
CA HIS A 120 3.18 33.49 36.65
C HIS A 120 2.36 34.36 35.69
N MET A 121 1.10 33.97 35.44
CA MET A 121 0.22 34.73 34.53
C MET A 121 -0.17 36.09 35.11
N LEU A 122 -0.31 36.21 36.43
CA LEU A 122 -0.53 37.50 37.10
C LEU A 122 0.67 38.45 36.91
N LEU A 123 1.90 37.92 36.96
CA LEU A 123 3.12 38.69 36.73
C LEU A 123 3.20 39.16 35.27
N GLN A 124 2.86 38.31 34.30
CA GLN A 124 2.77 38.70 32.87
C GLN A 124 1.74 39.82 32.64
N LEU A 125 0.60 39.79 33.35
CA LEU A 125 -0.41 40.84 33.29
C LEU A 125 0.08 42.16 33.91
N GLN A 126 0.67 42.11 35.11
CA GLN A 126 1.22 43.31 35.78
C GLN A 126 2.28 43.99 34.92
N TYR A 127 3.10 43.20 34.24
CA TYR A 127 4.10 43.70 33.32
C TYR A 127 3.47 44.42 32.11
N LEU A 128 2.44 43.83 31.50
CA LEU A 128 1.69 44.48 30.42
C LEU A 128 1.02 45.79 30.90
N GLN A 129 0.45 45.83 32.10
CA GLN A 129 -0.15 47.03 32.68
C GLN A 129 0.89 48.14 32.96
N GLN A 130 2.09 47.77 33.43
CA GLN A 130 3.20 48.72 33.60
C GLN A 130 3.65 49.29 32.25
N LEU A 131 3.67 48.49 31.20
CA LEU A 131 3.97 48.97 29.85
C LEU A 131 2.88 49.90 29.33
N MET A 132 1.60 49.52 29.45
CA MET A 132 0.47 50.35 29.02
C MET A 132 0.44 51.70 29.76
N SER A 133 0.83 51.77 31.02
CA SER A 133 0.93 53.05 31.75
C SER A 133 2.13 53.91 31.34
N SER A 134 3.12 53.32 30.65
CA SER A 134 4.26 54.04 30.07
C SER A 134 4.06 54.49 28.61
N VAL A 135 2.98 54.04 27.96
CA VAL A 135 2.61 54.43 26.60
C VAL A 135 1.90 55.79 26.64
N ASN A 136 2.64 56.85 26.31
CA ASN A 136 2.07 58.17 26.05
C ASN A 136 1.64 58.27 24.58
N SER A 137 0.51 58.93 24.31
CA SER A 137 -0.19 59.01 23.02
C SER A 137 0.58 59.65 21.84
N SER A 138 1.85 60.01 22.00
CA SER A 138 2.65 60.72 20.99
C SER A 138 3.82 59.91 20.42
N THR A 139 4.00 58.65 20.81
CA THR A 139 5.19 57.85 20.44
C THR A 139 4.89 56.51 19.76
N CYS A 140 3.64 56.19 19.47
CA CYS A 140 3.24 54.88 18.93
C CYS A 140 2.65 55.03 17.54
N SER A 141 3.09 54.21 16.59
CA SER A 141 2.46 54.12 15.27
C SER A 141 1.24 53.21 15.29
N ASP A 142 0.22 53.51 14.49
CA ASP A 142 -1.02 52.71 14.42
C ASP A 142 -0.77 51.23 14.05
N ALA A 143 0.30 50.99 13.28
CA ALA A 143 0.77 49.64 12.93
C ALA A 143 1.34 48.89 14.16
N GLU A 144 2.07 49.57 15.05
CA GLU A 144 2.59 48.96 16.28
C GLU A 144 1.46 48.62 17.25
N ILE A 145 0.44 49.48 17.35
CA ILE A 145 -0.77 49.21 18.15
C ILE A 145 -1.49 47.96 17.60
N ALA A 146 -1.61 47.83 16.28
CA ALA A 146 -2.20 46.65 15.65
C ALA A 146 -1.38 45.36 15.91
N THR A 147 -0.04 45.44 15.91
CA THR A 147 0.80 44.28 16.27
C THR A 147 0.67 43.89 17.73
N LEU A 148 0.63 44.87 18.64
CA LEU A 148 0.42 44.64 20.07
C LEU A 148 -0.96 44.01 20.32
N ARG A 149 -1.99 44.48 19.61
CA ARG A 149 -3.34 43.91 19.66
C ARG A 149 -3.32 42.42 19.32
N ASN A 150 -2.68 42.03 18.22
CA ASN A 150 -2.58 40.62 17.81
C ASN A 150 -1.83 39.77 18.85
N TYR A 151 -0.77 40.29 19.48
CA TYR A 151 -0.07 39.58 20.55
C TYR A 151 -0.93 39.42 21.82
N VAL A 152 -1.73 40.44 22.17
CA VAL A 152 -2.68 40.37 23.28
C VAL A 152 -3.79 39.36 22.98
N GLU A 153 -4.29 39.27 21.75
CA GLU A 153 -5.28 38.27 21.32
C GLU A 153 -4.75 36.84 21.46
N ILE A 154 -3.51 36.58 20.99
CA ILE A 154 -2.85 35.28 21.17
C ILE A 154 -2.75 34.94 22.67
N MET A 155 -2.41 35.92 23.51
CA MET A 155 -2.34 35.72 24.95
C MET A 155 -3.71 35.44 25.57
N ILE A 156 -4.79 36.10 25.11
CA ILE A 156 -6.17 35.82 25.56
C ILE A 156 -6.56 34.38 25.20
N LEU A 157 -6.23 33.91 23.99
CA LEU A 157 -6.50 32.52 23.57
C LEU A 157 -5.75 31.50 24.43
N VAL A 158 -4.48 31.77 24.78
CA VAL A 158 -3.69 30.91 25.69
C VAL A 158 -4.31 30.92 27.10
N ASN A 159 -4.68 32.08 27.65
CA ASN A 159 -5.33 32.19 28.97
C ASN A 159 -6.71 31.49 28.98
N ARG A 160 -7.45 31.52 27.86
CA ARG A 160 -8.70 30.76 27.70
C ARG A 160 -8.45 29.25 27.84
N GLN A 161 -7.40 28.72 27.20
CA GLN A 161 -7.07 27.30 27.30
C GLN A 161 -6.62 26.92 28.71
N ILE A 162 -5.80 27.75 29.36
CA ILE A 162 -5.40 27.56 30.77
C ILE A 162 -6.64 27.49 31.67
N PHE A 163 -7.62 28.38 31.44
CA PHE A 163 -8.86 28.39 32.21
C PHE A 163 -9.65 27.07 32.07
N LEU A 164 -9.72 26.52 30.85
CA LEU A 164 -10.39 25.23 30.60
C LEU A 164 -9.67 24.07 31.29
N GLU A 165 -8.33 24.09 31.37
CA GLU A 165 -7.56 23.07 32.07
C GLU A 165 -7.79 23.05 33.59
N PHE A 166 -8.18 24.17 34.21
CA PHE A 166 -8.51 24.19 35.64
C PHE A 166 -9.80 23.43 36.00
N PHE A 167 -10.69 23.18 35.03
CA PHE A 167 -11.91 22.39 35.27
C PHE A 167 -11.70 20.89 35.08
N HIS A 168 -10.58 20.48 34.49
CA HIS A 168 -10.26 19.08 34.36
C HIS A 168 -9.84 18.53 35.73
N PRO A 169 -10.48 17.48 36.26
CA PRO A 169 -10.05 16.88 37.51
C PRO A 169 -8.63 16.33 37.30
N VAL A 170 -7.66 16.91 38.00
CA VAL A 170 -6.30 16.37 38.08
C VAL A 170 -6.43 14.98 38.71
N THR A 171 -6.41 13.94 37.87
CA THR A 171 -6.14 12.57 38.27
C THR A 171 -4.71 12.53 38.79
N ASN A 172 -4.52 12.87 40.07
CA ASN A 172 -3.46 12.44 40.99
C ASN A 172 -3.19 13.51 42.05
N SER A 173 -4.07 13.61 43.04
CA SER A 173 -3.69 13.73 44.46
C SER A 173 -4.94 13.76 45.32
N ALA A 174 -5.14 12.67 46.06
CA ALA A 174 -6.22 12.50 47.01
C ALA A 174 -5.93 13.28 48.31
N SER A 175 -5.94 14.61 48.28
CA SER A 175 -6.07 15.42 49.50
C SER A 175 -6.16 16.90 49.15
N HIS A 176 -7.36 17.43 48.96
CA HIS A 176 -7.75 18.75 49.48
C HIS A 176 -9.25 18.95 49.20
N LYS A 177 -10.07 18.71 50.22
CA LYS A 177 -11.45 19.22 50.29
C LYS A 177 -11.38 20.74 50.47
N GLY A 178 -11.37 21.46 49.36
CA GLY A 178 -11.53 22.92 49.27
C GLY A 178 -12.48 23.25 48.10
N PRO A 179 -13.00 24.48 48.00
CA PRO A 179 -14.02 24.80 47.00
C PRO A 179 -13.40 24.73 45.59
N HIS A 180 -13.60 23.61 44.89
CA HIS A 180 -13.09 23.33 43.54
C HIS A 180 -13.61 24.29 42.46
N THR A 181 -14.43 25.28 42.82
CA THR A 181 -14.99 26.31 41.94
C THR A 181 -14.36 27.70 42.13
N ALA A 182 -13.56 27.92 43.19
CA ALA A 182 -13.06 29.26 43.50
C ALA A 182 -11.87 29.70 42.61
N LEU A 183 -10.98 28.77 42.24
CA LEU A 183 -9.74 29.08 41.53
C LEU A 183 -9.98 29.50 40.07
N PRO A 184 -10.84 28.83 39.28
CA PRO A 184 -11.20 29.30 37.94
C PRO A 184 -11.94 30.65 37.96
N VAL A 185 -12.86 30.86 38.92
CA VAL A 185 -13.57 32.15 39.07
C VAL A 185 -12.62 33.29 39.40
N LEU A 186 -11.64 33.04 40.28
CA LEU A 186 -10.60 34.02 40.61
C LEU A 186 -9.70 34.30 39.40
N TYR A 187 -9.35 33.28 38.61
CA TYR A 187 -8.55 33.42 37.40
C TYR A 187 -9.27 34.25 36.33
N LEU A 188 -10.54 33.95 36.06
CA LEU A 188 -11.38 34.72 35.13
C LEU A 188 -11.46 36.20 35.54
N ARG A 189 -11.71 36.46 36.83
CA ARG A 189 -11.90 37.82 37.36
C ARG A 189 -10.61 38.63 37.43
N LYS A 190 -9.48 38.02 37.81
CA LYS A 190 -8.22 38.74 38.06
C LYS A 190 -7.28 38.79 36.87
N ILE A 191 -7.36 37.83 35.95
CA ILE A 191 -6.39 37.70 34.85
C ILE A 191 -7.10 37.92 33.52
N LEU A 192 -8.06 37.06 33.17
CA LEU A 192 -8.66 37.07 31.84
C LEU A 192 -9.48 38.34 31.55
N LYS A 193 -10.28 38.81 32.51
CA LYS A 193 -11.01 40.08 32.37
C LYS A 193 -10.09 41.28 32.18
N ASN A 194 -8.96 41.31 32.88
CA ASN A 194 -8.00 42.42 32.78
C ASN A 194 -7.25 42.40 31.44
N PHE A 195 -6.96 41.24 30.86
CA PHE A 195 -6.43 41.16 29.49
C PHE A 195 -7.43 41.68 28.46
N ILE A 196 -8.71 41.40 28.63
CA ILE A 196 -9.78 41.89 27.76
C ILE A 196 -9.96 43.41 27.91
N GLU A 197 -9.96 43.94 29.14
CA GLU A 197 -10.02 45.39 29.36
C GLU A 197 -8.84 46.14 28.71
N ILE A 198 -7.64 45.54 28.72
CA ILE A 198 -6.47 46.08 28.01
C ILE A 198 -6.67 46.02 26.50
N TRP A 199 -7.21 44.91 25.98
CA TRP A 199 -7.54 44.78 24.56
C TRP A 199 -8.58 45.83 24.10
N ASP A 200 -9.65 46.04 24.88
CA ASP A 200 -10.67 47.06 24.61
C ASP A 200 -10.07 48.47 24.58
N SER A 201 -9.10 48.74 25.48
CA SER A 201 -8.39 50.03 25.50
C SER A 201 -7.53 50.28 24.25
N LEU A 202 -7.05 49.21 23.59
CA LEU A 202 -6.27 49.28 22.34
C LEU A 202 -7.16 49.43 21.10
N LEU A 203 -8.48 49.24 21.24
CA LEU A 203 -9.45 49.30 20.13
C LEU A 203 -9.87 50.73 19.80
N VAL A 204 -9.70 51.66 20.74
CA VAL A 204 -10.14 53.07 20.63
C VAL A 204 -9.32 53.88 19.59
N SER A 205 -8.25 53.33 19.02
CA SER A 205 -7.33 54.07 18.13
C SER A 205 -7.26 53.59 16.67
N ASN A 206 -8.24 52.88 16.12
CA ASN A 206 -8.25 52.56 14.68
C ASN A 206 -9.67 52.40 14.10
N ASP A 207 -10.17 53.49 13.51
CA ASP A 207 -11.52 53.56 12.88
C ASP A 207 -11.49 53.36 11.35
N GLN A 208 -10.46 52.70 10.80
CA GLN A 208 -10.39 52.42 9.37
C GLN A 208 -10.08 50.94 9.09
N PHE A 209 -10.98 50.32 8.32
CA PHE A 209 -11.01 48.92 7.84
C PHE A 209 -11.67 47.88 8.77
N LEU A 210 -12.99 48.04 8.96
CA LEU A 210 -13.89 46.95 9.31
C LEU A 210 -14.17 46.09 8.07
N ASN A 211 -13.45 44.97 7.91
CA ASN A 211 -13.95 43.81 7.17
C ASN A 211 -14.58 42.86 8.21
N GLU A 212 -15.92 42.80 8.20
CA GLU A 212 -16.78 42.31 9.28
C GLU A 212 -16.79 40.79 9.54
N GLU A 213 -15.95 39.96 8.92
CA GLU A 213 -16.12 38.50 9.02
C GLU A 213 -15.15 37.75 9.95
N ASN A 214 -14.11 38.37 10.52
CA ASN A 214 -13.13 37.65 11.37
C ASN A 214 -12.59 38.44 12.57
N ILE A 215 -13.37 39.37 13.14
CA ILE A 215 -12.93 40.09 14.35
C ILE A 215 -13.14 39.16 15.55
N PHE A 216 -12.04 38.77 16.20
CA PHE A 216 -12.08 38.12 17.50
C PHE A 216 -12.93 38.95 18.47
N ASN A 217 -14.02 38.38 19.00
CA ASN A 217 -14.90 39.07 19.93
C ASN A 217 -14.65 38.57 21.35
N PRO A 218 -14.00 39.37 22.23
CA PRO A 218 -13.74 38.95 23.60
C PRO A 218 -15.01 38.69 24.41
N GLU A 219 -16.13 39.36 24.08
CA GLU A 219 -17.40 39.16 24.78
C GLU A 219 -17.98 37.76 24.56
N THR A 220 -17.80 37.18 23.36
CA THR A 220 -18.23 35.80 23.10
C THR A 220 -17.37 34.82 23.89
N THR A 221 -16.05 35.07 23.98
CA THR A 221 -15.16 34.24 24.81
C THR A 221 -15.52 34.32 26.29
N LEU A 222 -15.84 35.51 26.83
CA LEU A 222 -16.31 35.64 28.21
C LEU A 222 -17.64 34.94 28.43
N ARG A 223 -18.57 35.03 27.46
CA ARG A 223 -19.85 34.33 27.52
C ARG A 223 -19.64 32.82 27.54
N GLU A 224 -18.80 32.27 26.68
CA GLU A 224 -18.40 30.86 26.69
C GLU A 224 -17.81 30.46 28.05
N LEU A 225 -16.80 31.17 28.54
CA LEU A 225 -16.15 30.85 29.82
C LEU A 225 -17.11 30.95 31.02
N SER A 226 -18.08 31.87 30.96
CA SER A 226 -19.14 31.97 31.97
C SER A 226 -20.14 30.81 31.88
N THR A 227 -20.43 30.28 30.68
CA THR A 227 -21.27 29.10 30.52
C THR A 227 -20.56 27.83 31.03
N TYR A 228 -19.26 27.71 30.83
CA TYR A 228 -18.44 26.61 31.38
C TYR A 228 -18.44 26.60 32.91
N LEU A 229 -18.46 27.77 33.56
CA LEU A 229 -18.63 27.88 35.02
C LEU A 229 -19.98 27.34 35.51
N THR A 230 -21.03 27.44 34.70
CA THR A 230 -22.38 26.99 35.05
C THR A 230 -22.64 25.52 34.74
N ASN A 231 -21.89 24.91 33.80
CA ASN A 231 -22.07 23.51 33.41
C ASN A 231 -20.72 22.80 33.15
N PRO A 232 -20.12 22.15 34.15
CA PRO A 232 -18.81 21.50 34.04
C PRO A 232 -18.83 20.15 33.30
N LYS A 233 -19.99 19.66 32.82
CA LYS A 233 -20.10 18.35 32.14
C LYS A 233 -19.74 18.36 30.65
N LEU A 234 -19.45 19.53 30.07
CA LEU A 234 -19.13 19.71 28.64
C LEU A 234 -17.66 19.42 28.27
N THR A 235 -16.78 19.17 29.24
CA THR A 235 -15.35 18.91 28.98
C THR A 235 -15.11 17.46 28.61
N ALA A 236 -15.30 17.11 27.33
CA ALA A 236 -14.81 15.86 26.78
C ALA A 236 -13.74 16.18 25.71
N GLN A 237 -12.50 15.77 26.01
CA GLN A 237 -11.30 15.69 25.13
C GLN A 237 -10.36 16.92 25.10
N LEU A 238 -9.38 16.93 26.02
CA LEU A 238 -8.29 17.93 26.12
C LEU A 238 -7.44 18.09 24.85
N ASN A 239 -7.19 17.01 24.12
CA ASN A 239 -6.31 17.05 22.94
C ASN A 239 -6.98 17.81 21.79
N LEU A 240 -8.29 17.65 21.62
CA LEU A 240 -9.07 18.36 20.60
C LEU A 240 -9.14 19.86 20.90
N GLU A 241 -9.25 20.26 22.16
CA GLU A 241 -9.22 21.69 22.53
C GLU A 241 -7.85 22.34 22.31
N ARG A 242 -6.75 21.61 22.57
CA ARG A 242 -5.38 22.11 22.30
C ARG A 242 -5.11 22.22 20.80
N ASP A 243 -5.62 21.30 19.99
CA ASP A 243 -5.51 21.37 18.53
C ASP A 243 -6.37 22.53 17.98
N HIS A 244 -7.57 22.76 18.52
CA HIS A 244 -8.36 23.95 18.19
C HIS A 244 -7.67 25.28 18.57
N LEU A 245 -6.94 25.32 19.68
CA LEU A 245 -6.12 26.48 20.05
C LEU A 245 -5.01 26.72 19.01
N ILE A 246 -4.33 25.66 18.56
CA ILE A 246 -3.29 25.77 17.54
C ILE A 246 -3.87 26.28 16.22
N ASP A 247 -5.04 25.78 15.82
CA ASP A 247 -5.75 26.27 14.64
C ASP A 247 -6.13 27.75 14.77
N ALA A 248 -6.61 28.18 15.94
CA ALA A 248 -6.95 29.59 16.18
C ALA A 248 -5.72 30.51 16.13
N ILE A 249 -4.59 30.09 16.70
CA ILE A 249 -3.34 30.88 16.71
C ILE A 249 -2.69 30.89 15.32
N SER A 250 -2.78 29.80 14.55
CA SER A 250 -2.20 29.70 13.21
C SER A 250 -2.70 30.78 12.24
N LYS A 251 -3.91 31.30 12.45
CA LYS A 251 -4.51 32.40 11.67
C LYS A 251 -3.78 33.74 11.82
N TYR A 252 -3.03 33.94 12.91
CA TYR A 252 -2.32 35.19 13.20
C TYR A 252 -0.86 35.21 12.69
N ILE A 253 -0.31 34.05 12.32
CA ILE A 253 1.09 33.88 11.92
C ILE A 253 1.19 33.94 10.38
N ASP A 254 2.30 34.46 9.84
CA ASP A 254 2.51 34.53 8.38
C ASP A 254 2.41 33.12 7.72
N PRO A 255 1.52 32.92 6.72
CA PRO A 255 1.39 31.66 6.00
C PRO A 255 2.64 31.23 5.22
N ASN A 256 3.64 32.11 5.04
CA ASN A 256 4.95 31.73 4.49
C ASN A 256 5.85 31.00 5.51
N GLU A 257 5.61 31.23 6.80
CA GLU A 257 6.25 30.51 7.90
C GLU A 257 5.42 29.33 8.41
N LEU A 258 4.11 29.34 8.14
CA LEU A 258 3.18 28.24 8.36
C LEU A 258 2.58 27.77 7.05
N VAL A 259 3.18 26.71 6.48
CA VAL A 259 2.51 25.60 5.80
C VAL A 259 3.59 24.70 5.19
N PRO A 260 3.44 23.36 5.25
CA PRO A 260 4.33 22.44 4.56
C PRO A 260 4.31 22.83 3.09
N LYS A 261 5.49 23.15 2.58
CA LYS A 261 5.61 23.71 1.25
C LYS A 261 4.95 22.77 0.23
N GLY A 262 4.60 23.31 -0.93
CA GLY A 262 4.04 22.49 -2.00
C GLY A 262 2.65 21.94 -1.70
N ARG A 263 1.93 22.45 -0.70
CA ARG A 263 0.52 22.08 -0.46
C ARG A 263 -0.36 22.33 -1.68
N LEU A 264 -0.18 23.46 -2.38
CA LEU A 264 -0.89 23.72 -3.64
C LEU A 264 -0.51 22.71 -4.72
N LEU A 265 0.78 22.38 -4.86
CA LEU A 265 1.24 21.35 -5.79
C LEU A 265 0.70 19.97 -5.39
N HIS A 266 0.59 19.67 -4.10
CA HIS A 266 0.03 18.44 -3.59
C HIS A 266 -1.47 18.35 -3.84
N LEU A 267 -2.21 19.44 -3.62
CA LEU A 267 -3.63 19.54 -3.93
C LEU A 267 -3.87 19.47 -5.44
N LEU A 268 -3.05 20.11 -6.26
CA LEU A 268 -3.10 19.99 -7.72
C LEU A 268 -2.76 18.57 -8.18
N LYS A 269 -1.74 17.94 -7.60
CA LYS A 269 -1.41 16.53 -7.87
C LYS A 269 -2.53 15.59 -7.40
N GLN A 270 -3.15 15.86 -6.25
CA GLN A 270 -4.28 15.09 -5.74
C GLN A 270 -5.51 15.28 -6.62
N ALA A 271 -5.78 16.49 -7.10
CA ALA A 271 -6.86 16.78 -8.03
C ALA A 271 -6.64 16.15 -9.41
N ILE A 272 -5.40 16.19 -9.94
CA ILE A 272 -5.01 15.48 -11.16
C ILE A 272 -5.18 13.98 -10.96
N LYS A 273 -4.65 13.40 -9.87
CA LYS A 273 -4.82 11.97 -9.55
C LYS A 273 -6.29 11.60 -9.39
N TYR A 274 -7.10 12.48 -8.80
CA TYR A 274 -8.53 12.27 -8.63
C TYR A 274 -9.26 12.27 -9.98
N GLN A 275 -9.04 13.26 -10.84
CA GLN A 275 -9.60 13.27 -12.20
C GLN A 275 -9.11 12.07 -13.04
N GLN A 276 -7.81 11.73 -12.95
CA GLN A 276 -7.23 10.51 -13.54
C GLN A 276 -7.77 9.22 -12.93
N SER A 277 -8.45 9.27 -11.77
CA SER A 277 -9.15 8.14 -11.14
C SER A 277 -10.65 8.13 -11.44
N GLN A 278 -11.18 9.18 -12.08
CA GLN A 278 -12.56 9.25 -12.58
C GLN A 278 -12.69 8.85 -14.05
N ASP A 279 -11.64 9.03 -14.86
CA ASP A 279 -11.62 8.67 -16.30
C ASP A 279 -11.47 7.16 -16.60
N ILE A 280 -12.57 6.42 -16.80
CA ILE A 280 -12.63 4.93 -16.81
C ILE A 280 -11.63 4.30 -17.80
N PHE A 281 -11.18 5.06 -18.79
CA PHE A 281 -10.31 4.58 -19.86
C PHE A 281 -8.89 5.15 -19.82
N ASN A 282 -8.53 5.93 -18.80
CA ASN A 282 -7.16 6.42 -18.63
C ASN A 282 -6.25 5.34 -18.04
N ILE A 283 -6.01 4.29 -18.83
CA ILE A 283 -5.02 3.26 -18.57
C ILE A 283 -3.66 3.85 -18.95
N ILE A 284 -3.15 4.78 -18.12
CA ILE A 284 -1.87 5.43 -18.38
C ILE A 284 -0.80 4.35 -18.48
N ASP A 285 -0.16 4.24 -19.64
CA ASP A 285 1.12 3.54 -19.77
C ASP A 285 2.27 4.46 -19.44
N PRO A 286 2.98 4.22 -18.33
CA PRO A 286 4.26 4.88 -18.14
C PRO A 286 5.28 4.46 -19.21
N ASP A 287 5.04 3.36 -19.94
CA ASP A 287 5.90 2.88 -21.02
C ASP A 287 5.60 3.49 -22.40
N ASP A 288 4.50 4.23 -22.59
CA ASP A 288 4.11 4.78 -23.91
C ASP A 288 4.86 6.08 -24.28
N ASP A 289 5.89 6.44 -23.52
CA ASP A 289 6.57 7.74 -23.62
C ASP A 289 7.63 7.84 -24.75
N ALA A 290 7.56 7.05 -25.83
CA ALA A 290 8.66 7.05 -26.82
C ALA A 290 8.35 6.91 -28.32
N SER A 291 7.16 6.54 -28.80
CA SER A 291 7.03 6.22 -30.25
C SER A 291 5.73 6.55 -30.98
N PHE A 292 4.70 7.08 -30.33
CA PHE A 292 3.52 7.60 -31.03
C PHE A 292 3.34 9.10 -30.82
N SER A 293 3.19 9.82 -31.93
CA SER A 293 3.09 11.28 -32.04
C SER A 293 1.78 11.85 -31.53
N SER A 294 1.32 11.40 -30.37
CA SER A 294 0.17 11.99 -29.69
C SER A 294 0.68 13.15 -28.81
N PRO A 295 0.12 14.36 -28.91
CA PRO A 295 0.54 15.45 -28.03
C PRO A 295 0.29 15.03 -26.57
N PRO A 296 1.19 15.40 -25.63
CA PRO A 296 1.03 15.05 -24.23
C PRO A 296 -0.36 15.51 -23.77
N HIS A 297 -1.16 14.58 -23.27
CA HIS A 297 -2.52 14.84 -22.79
C HIS A 297 -2.47 15.99 -21.79
N ARG A 298 -2.89 17.19 -22.22
CA ARG A 298 -3.00 18.35 -21.34
C ARG A 298 -4.22 18.14 -20.46
N ILE A 299 -3.98 17.64 -19.26
CA ILE A 299 -5.01 17.49 -18.23
C ILE A 299 -5.48 18.89 -17.85
N ASN A 300 -6.73 19.21 -18.21
CA ASN A 300 -7.36 20.45 -17.80
C ASN A 300 -8.02 20.23 -16.43
N LEU A 301 -7.63 21.01 -15.43
CA LEU A 301 -8.25 20.95 -14.09
C LEU A 301 -9.55 21.75 -13.99
N LEU A 302 -9.88 22.57 -15.00
CA LEU A 302 -11.09 23.40 -15.04
C LEU A 302 -12.30 22.66 -15.61
N GLN A 303 -12.10 21.53 -16.28
CA GLN A 303 -13.15 20.69 -16.86
C GLN A 303 -12.89 19.24 -16.47
N ASP A 304 -13.94 18.44 -16.36
CA ASP A 304 -13.77 17.00 -16.13
C ASP A 304 -13.14 16.37 -17.37
N ASN A 305 -11.97 15.75 -17.20
CA ASN A 305 -11.30 15.01 -18.27
C ASN A 305 -12.04 13.69 -18.46
N PHE A 306 -13.15 13.71 -19.19
CA PHE A 306 -13.64 12.52 -19.88
C PHE A 306 -12.79 12.40 -21.15
N SER A 307 -11.80 11.49 -21.16
CA SER A 307 -11.17 11.15 -22.43
C SER A 307 -12.22 10.42 -23.26
N HIS A 308 -12.87 11.14 -24.17
CA HIS A 308 -13.85 10.57 -25.07
C HIS A 308 -13.22 9.64 -26.13
N ASP A 309 -11.89 9.62 -26.26
CA ASP A 309 -11.23 9.06 -27.45
C ASP A 309 -10.22 7.92 -27.22
N LEU A 310 -9.87 7.54 -25.99
CA LEU A 310 -8.97 6.39 -25.72
C LEU A 310 -9.77 5.13 -25.36
N THR A 311 -10.65 4.68 -26.26
CA THR A 311 -11.38 3.44 -26.04
C THR A 311 -10.45 2.24 -26.22
N VAL A 312 -10.15 1.52 -25.13
CA VAL A 312 -9.51 0.20 -25.23
C VAL A 312 -10.51 -0.77 -25.83
N THR A 313 -10.13 -1.34 -26.96
CA THR A 313 -10.93 -2.33 -27.70
C THR A 313 -10.31 -3.71 -27.54
N PHE A 314 -11.16 -4.72 -27.48
CA PHE A 314 -10.76 -6.11 -27.35
C PHE A 314 -11.26 -6.85 -28.57
N GLN A 315 -10.34 -7.35 -29.38
CA GLN A 315 -10.67 -8.06 -30.61
C GLN A 315 -10.24 -9.52 -30.51
N GLU A 316 -11.13 -10.43 -30.90
CA GLU A 316 -10.75 -11.82 -31.12
C GLU A 316 -9.80 -11.87 -32.33
N TRP A 317 -8.56 -12.29 -32.09
CA TRP A 317 -7.55 -12.39 -33.13
C TRP A 317 -7.56 -13.77 -33.79
N LYS A 318 -7.67 -14.84 -33.00
CA LYS A 318 -7.62 -16.21 -33.49
C LYS A 318 -8.45 -17.16 -32.63
N THR A 319 -9.10 -18.14 -33.26
CA THR A 319 -9.67 -19.30 -32.58
C THR A 319 -8.89 -20.55 -32.98
N ILE A 320 -8.38 -21.29 -31.99
CA ILE A 320 -7.73 -22.58 -32.15
C ILE A 320 -8.76 -23.65 -31.76
N GLN A 321 -8.99 -24.61 -32.65
CA GLN A 321 -9.98 -25.67 -32.48
C GLN A 321 -9.37 -27.04 -32.84
N ASP A 322 -8.23 -27.34 -32.23
CA ASP A 322 -7.55 -28.61 -32.44
C ASP A 322 -8.12 -29.72 -31.53
N THR A 323 -8.78 -29.32 -30.45
CA THR A 323 -9.32 -30.20 -29.41
C THR A 323 -10.85 -30.21 -29.43
N THR A 324 -11.43 -31.36 -29.09
CA THR A 324 -12.89 -31.56 -28.99
C THR A 324 -13.39 -31.69 -27.56
N ASP A 325 -12.51 -31.51 -26.58
CA ASP A 325 -12.79 -31.69 -25.15
C ASP A 325 -12.56 -30.38 -24.40
N GLU A 326 -13.08 -30.32 -23.17
CA GLU A 326 -13.04 -29.15 -22.29
C GLU A 326 -11.60 -28.75 -21.98
N ILE A 327 -11.31 -27.45 -22.08
CA ILE A 327 -10.03 -26.89 -21.70
C ILE A 327 -10.11 -26.47 -20.23
N TRP A 328 -9.33 -27.13 -19.37
CA TRP A 328 -9.34 -26.91 -17.92
C TRP A 328 -8.25 -25.96 -17.46
N PHE A 329 -7.13 -25.87 -18.19
CA PHE A 329 -6.02 -24.99 -17.84
C PHE A 329 -5.31 -24.47 -19.09
N LEU A 330 -4.95 -23.18 -19.06
CA LEU A 330 -4.12 -22.51 -20.05
C LEU A 330 -3.05 -21.70 -19.34
N THR A 331 -1.82 -21.72 -19.86
CA THR A 331 -0.75 -20.87 -19.37
C THR A 331 0.25 -20.54 -20.46
N PHE A 332 0.66 -19.29 -20.50
CA PHE A 332 1.77 -18.84 -21.34
C PHE A 332 3.09 -19.16 -20.64
N SER A 333 4.13 -19.43 -21.43
CA SER A 333 5.48 -19.44 -20.91
C SER A 333 5.91 -18.04 -20.45
N PRO A 334 6.78 -17.91 -19.44
CA PRO A 334 7.27 -16.61 -18.95
C PRO A 334 7.90 -15.73 -20.03
N ASN A 335 8.55 -16.33 -21.03
CA ASN A 335 9.10 -15.61 -22.19
C ASN A 335 8.05 -15.27 -23.27
N GLY A 336 6.79 -15.66 -23.08
CA GLY A 336 5.66 -15.42 -23.99
C GLY A 336 5.68 -16.19 -25.32
N LYS A 337 6.67 -17.05 -25.54
CA LYS A 337 6.87 -17.79 -26.80
C LYS A 337 5.96 -19.01 -26.94
N TYR A 338 5.53 -19.61 -25.85
CA TYR A 338 4.74 -20.83 -25.85
C TYR A 338 3.42 -20.65 -25.09
N LEU A 339 2.39 -21.36 -25.52
CA LEU A 339 1.11 -21.49 -24.83
C LEU A 339 0.84 -22.98 -24.60
N ALA A 340 0.65 -23.39 -23.34
CA ALA A 340 0.31 -24.76 -22.99
C ALA A 340 -1.18 -24.89 -22.63
N SER A 341 -1.82 -25.96 -23.10
CA SER A 341 -3.22 -26.28 -22.83
C SER A 341 -3.41 -27.67 -22.26
N ALA A 342 -4.14 -27.76 -21.15
CA ALA A 342 -4.59 -29.02 -20.56
C ALA A 342 -6.07 -29.25 -20.88
N THR A 343 -6.37 -30.46 -21.36
CA THR A 343 -7.73 -30.90 -21.68
C THR A 343 -8.20 -32.00 -20.73
N SER A 344 -9.51 -32.23 -20.69
CA SER A 344 -10.13 -33.32 -19.93
C SER A 344 -10.08 -34.69 -20.62
N GLU A 345 -9.37 -34.81 -21.75
CA GLU A 345 -9.57 -35.88 -22.74
C GLU A 345 -9.33 -37.29 -22.16
N SER A 346 -10.40 -38.08 -22.04
CA SER A 346 -10.34 -39.46 -21.56
C SER A 346 -10.34 -40.50 -22.69
N SER A 347 -10.72 -40.11 -23.91
CA SER A 347 -11.00 -41.05 -25.00
C SER A 347 -9.80 -41.35 -25.91
N ARG A 348 -8.89 -40.39 -26.13
CA ARG A 348 -7.66 -40.56 -26.94
C ARG A 348 -6.37 -40.56 -26.11
N GLY A 349 -6.52 -40.62 -24.79
CA GLY A 349 -5.43 -40.51 -23.82
C GLY A 349 -5.21 -39.07 -23.37
N TYR A 350 -4.63 -38.93 -22.19
CA TYR A 350 -4.34 -37.63 -21.58
C TYR A 350 -3.03 -37.07 -22.17
N PHE A 351 -3.10 -35.87 -22.73
CA PHE A 351 -1.92 -35.15 -23.24
C PHE A 351 -2.03 -33.65 -22.96
N ILE A 352 -0.90 -32.96 -23.05
CA ILE A 352 -0.83 -31.50 -23.00
C ILE A 352 -0.34 -31.03 -24.37
N THR A 353 -1.05 -30.06 -24.95
CA THR A 353 -0.65 -29.46 -26.21
C THR A 353 0.09 -28.16 -25.94
N VAL A 354 1.27 -28.01 -26.54
CA VAL A 354 2.06 -26.78 -26.48
C VAL A 354 2.09 -26.14 -27.85
N TYR A 355 1.66 -24.90 -27.93
CA TYR A 355 1.60 -24.08 -29.13
C TYR A 355 2.77 -23.09 -29.16
N ASP A 356 3.33 -22.84 -30.34
CA ASP A 356 4.33 -21.78 -30.58
C ASP A 356 3.60 -20.48 -30.95
N VAL A 357 3.69 -19.48 -30.08
CA VAL A 357 3.04 -18.17 -30.23
C VAL A 357 3.62 -17.38 -31.42
N GLU A 358 4.93 -17.47 -31.65
CA GLU A 358 5.62 -16.76 -32.74
C GLU A 358 5.27 -17.38 -34.10
N GLN A 359 5.07 -18.71 -34.13
CA GLN A 359 4.66 -19.44 -35.34
C GLN A 359 3.14 -19.56 -35.47
N ASP A 360 2.41 -18.50 -35.11
CA ASP A 360 0.96 -18.40 -35.27
C ASP A 360 0.21 -19.56 -34.58
N PHE A 361 0.57 -19.86 -33.34
CA PHE A 361 -0.03 -20.93 -32.51
C PHE A 361 -0.08 -22.29 -33.19
N LYS A 362 0.94 -22.65 -33.99
CA LYS A 362 1.09 -24.03 -34.45
C LYS A 362 1.48 -24.93 -33.30
N ILE A 363 1.04 -26.19 -33.33
CA ILE A 363 1.42 -27.21 -32.35
C ILE A 363 2.94 -27.39 -32.42
N TYR A 364 3.64 -26.99 -31.37
CA TYR A 364 5.07 -27.18 -31.19
C TYR A 364 5.35 -28.61 -30.72
N LYS A 365 4.74 -29.00 -29.60
CA LYS A 365 4.94 -30.29 -28.93
C LYS A 365 3.64 -30.80 -28.32
N THR A 366 3.53 -32.13 -28.26
CA THR A 366 2.47 -32.83 -27.54
C THR A 366 3.10 -33.67 -26.44
N CYS A 367 2.87 -33.30 -25.19
CA CYS A 367 3.36 -34.01 -24.02
C CYS A 367 2.44 -35.18 -23.71
N VAL A 368 3.01 -36.39 -23.65
CA VAL A 368 2.27 -37.65 -23.52
C VAL A 368 2.65 -38.40 -22.25
N SER A 369 2.05 -39.58 -22.05
CA SER A 369 2.29 -40.48 -20.90
C SER A 369 1.75 -39.96 -19.56
N LEU A 370 0.64 -39.24 -19.59
CA LEU A 370 -0.09 -38.81 -18.39
C LEU A 370 -1.06 -39.90 -17.94
N SER A 371 -1.18 -40.06 -16.62
CA SER A 371 -2.07 -41.06 -16.00
C SER A 371 -3.54 -40.60 -15.98
N GLN A 372 -3.78 -39.30 -15.82
CA GLN A 372 -5.10 -38.69 -15.66
C GLN A 372 -5.15 -37.25 -16.21
N SER A 373 -6.34 -36.65 -16.23
CA SER A 373 -6.59 -35.26 -16.63
C SER A 373 -5.77 -34.27 -15.79
N VAL A 374 -5.26 -33.23 -16.44
CA VAL A 374 -4.38 -32.24 -15.81
C VAL A 374 -5.17 -31.10 -15.19
N LEU A 375 -4.99 -30.89 -13.88
CA LEU A 375 -5.66 -29.82 -13.12
C LEU A 375 -4.87 -28.52 -13.09
N TYR A 376 -3.54 -28.62 -13.19
CA TYR A 376 -2.63 -27.49 -13.08
C TYR A 376 -1.44 -27.64 -14.03
N LEU A 377 -1.08 -26.54 -14.69
CA LEU A 377 0.12 -26.42 -15.52
C LEU A 377 0.96 -25.24 -15.06
N MET A 378 2.28 -25.41 -15.11
CA MET A 378 3.23 -24.36 -14.78
C MET A 378 4.49 -24.49 -15.64
N PHE A 379 4.89 -23.41 -16.29
CA PHE A 379 6.22 -23.29 -16.84
C PHE A 379 7.21 -22.85 -15.76
N SER A 380 8.43 -23.38 -15.77
CA SER A 380 9.52 -22.82 -14.99
C SER A 380 9.83 -21.38 -15.44
N PRO A 381 10.37 -20.51 -14.57
CA PRO A 381 10.63 -19.10 -14.90
C PRO A 381 11.57 -18.88 -16.09
N ASP A 382 12.45 -19.85 -16.38
CA ASP A 382 13.32 -19.86 -17.56
C ASP A 382 12.65 -20.39 -18.84
N SER A 383 11.35 -20.74 -18.78
CA SER A 383 10.55 -21.33 -19.86
C SER A 383 11.07 -22.67 -20.41
N ARG A 384 12.00 -23.32 -19.68
CA ARG A 384 12.61 -24.58 -20.12
C ARG A 384 11.80 -25.82 -19.73
N TYR A 385 11.29 -25.84 -18.50
CA TYR A 385 10.55 -26.97 -17.97
C TYR A 385 9.06 -26.66 -17.95
N LEU A 386 8.26 -27.66 -18.30
CA LEU A 386 6.81 -27.65 -18.12
C LEU A 386 6.45 -28.70 -17.08
N VAL A 387 5.79 -28.26 -16.01
CA VAL A 387 5.33 -29.12 -14.93
C VAL A 387 3.82 -29.28 -15.05
N ALA A 388 3.37 -30.53 -14.95
CA ALA A 388 1.96 -30.86 -14.96
C ALA A 388 1.56 -31.61 -13.70
N CYS A 389 0.46 -31.17 -13.10
CA CYS A 389 -0.20 -31.80 -11.96
C CYS A 389 -1.49 -32.47 -12.46
N PRO A 390 -1.42 -33.75 -12.89
CA PRO A 390 -2.60 -34.57 -13.15
C PRO A 390 -3.41 -34.81 -11.88
N PHE A 391 -4.66 -35.25 -12.02
CA PHE A 391 -5.49 -35.75 -10.91
C PHE A 391 -4.97 -37.11 -10.38
N SER A 392 -3.66 -37.24 -10.21
CA SER A 392 -2.99 -38.43 -9.69
C SER A 392 -2.00 -38.03 -8.59
N GLU A 393 -1.27 -39.02 -8.07
CA GLU A 393 -0.21 -38.83 -7.08
C GLU A 393 1.05 -38.19 -7.67
N ASP A 394 1.23 -38.36 -8.97
CA ASP A 394 2.52 -38.13 -9.62
C ASP A 394 2.56 -36.72 -10.23
N VAL A 395 3.63 -35.97 -9.93
CA VAL A 395 3.96 -34.73 -10.64
C VAL A 395 4.84 -35.09 -11.83
N THR A 396 4.44 -34.65 -13.02
CA THR A 396 5.18 -34.95 -14.26
C THR A 396 5.89 -33.71 -14.78
N ILE A 397 7.17 -33.88 -15.15
CA ILE A 397 8.05 -32.79 -15.59
C ILE A 397 8.51 -33.07 -17.01
N TYR A 398 8.42 -32.06 -17.88
CA TYR A 398 8.80 -32.12 -19.29
C TYR A 398 9.89 -31.09 -19.60
N ASP A 399 10.93 -31.47 -20.34
CA ASP A 399 11.95 -30.53 -20.85
C ASP A 399 11.57 -30.07 -22.26
N MET A 400 11.23 -28.78 -22.39
CA MET A 400 10.81 -28.16 -23.66
C MET A 400 11.92 -28.09 -24.70
N ASN A 401 13.19 -28.23 -24.30
CA ASN A 401 14.34 -28.25 -25.20
C ASN A 401 14.75 -29.66 -25.61
N ALA A 402 14.22 -30.71 -24.97
CA ALA A 402 14.57 -32.08 -25.33
C ALA A 402 14.13 -32.39 -26.77
N THR A 403 15.04 -32.99 -27.54
CA THR A 403 14.76 -33.49 -28.88
C THR A 403 13.86 -34.71 -28.78
N SER A 404 12.66 -34.63 -29.35
CA SER A 404 11.77 -35.78 -29.52
C SER A 404 12.43 -36.80 -30.46
N LEU A 405 12.39 -38.09 -30.14
CA LEU A 405 12.63 -39.14 -31.13
C LEU A 405 11.47 -39.12 -32.14
N PRO A 406 11.73 -38.98 -33.46
CA PRO A 406 10.73 -39.31 -34.47
C PRO A 406 10.68 -40.84 -34.56
N ASP A 407 9.96 -41.50 -33.64
CA ASP A 407 9.85 -42.96 -33.72
C ASP A 407 8.88 -43.36 -34.82
N ALA A 408 9.44 -44.00 -35.84
CA ALA A 408 8.78 -44.53 -37.04
C ALA A 408 7.93 -45.80 -36.78
N SER A 409 7.46 -46.01 -35.55
CA SER A 409 6.83 -47.27 -35.11
C SER A 409 5.51 -47.12 -34.36
N ALA A 410 4.87 -45.94 -34.39
CA ALA A 410 3.51 -45.77 -33.87
C ALA A 410 2.52 -45.54 -35.00
N THR A 411 2.02 -46.64 -35.59
CA THR A 411 0.75 -46.66 -36.32
C THR A 411 -0.43 -46.49 -35.35
N ASP A 412 -0.43 -45.44 -34.54
CA ASP A 412 -1.59 -45.06 -33.72
C ASP A 412 -2.31 -43.92 -34.43
N SER A 413 -3.38 -44.28 -35.13
CA SER A 413 -4.27 -43.45 -35.94
C SER A 413 -5.15 -42.48 -35.13
N PHE A 414 -4.70 -42.03 -33.96
CA PHE A 414 -5.55 -41.35 -32.98
C PHE A 414 -5.13 -39.92 -32.61
N LEU A 415 -4.04 -39.39 -33.19
CA LEU A 415 -3.68 -37.97 -33.03
C LEU A 415 -3.77 -37.23 -34.37
N PRO A 416 -4.30 -35.99 -34.41
CA PRO A 416 -4.71 -35.37 -35.67
C PRO A 416 -3.56 -34.82 -36.53
N TYR A 417 -2.30 -34.75 -36.07
CA TYR A 417 -1.19 -34.19 -36.85
C TYR A 417 0.18 -34.81 -36.50
N PRO A 418 1.17 -34.78 -37.41
CA PRO A 418 2.55 -35.21 -37.13
C PRO A 418 3.27 -34.18 -36.24
N SER A 419 2.89 -34.09 -34.96
CA SER A 419 3.54 -33.25 -33.96
C SER A 419 4.63 -34.03 -33.21
N THR A 420 5.72 -33.35 -32.84
CA THR A 420 6.78 -33.95 -32.02
C THR A 420 6.24 -34.36 -30.64
N ARG A 421 6.37 -35.64 -30.29
CA ARG A 421 5.94 -36.18 -28.98
C ARG A 421 7.02 -35.94 -27.94
N LEU A 422 6.63 -35.46 -26.77
CA LEU A 422 7.52 -35.25 -25.64
C LEU A 422 7.15 -36.21 -24.49
N SER A 423 8.06 -37.11 -24.15
CA SER A 423 7.95 -37.96 -22.96
C SER A 423 8.35 -37.18 -21.71
N PRO A 424 7.81 -37.53 -20.52
CA PRO A 424 8.24 -36.90 -19.27
C PRO A 424 9.74 -37.14 -19.05
N MET A 425 10.45 -36.08 -18.68
CA MET A 425 11.85 -36.13 -18.26
C MET A 425 11.97 -36.75 -16.87
N ASP A 426 10.99 -36.47 -16.02
CA ASP A 426 10.94 -36.95 -14.65
C ASP A 426 9.50 -37.05 -14.15
N SER A 427 9.29 -37.93 -13.18
CA SER A 427 8.04 -38.05 -12.46
C SER A 427 8.35 -38.45 -11.03
N PHE A 428 7.82 -37.71 -10.06
CA PHE A 428 8.01 -38.03 -8.65
C PHE A 428 6.67 -38.11 -7.92
N LYS A 429 6.66 -38.93 -6.87
CA LYS A 429 5.52 -39.12 -5.98
C LYS A 429 5.69 -38.31 -4.70
N LEU A 430 4.59 -37.87 -4.13
CA LEU A 430 4.58 -37.33 -2.77
C LEU A 430 4.72 -38.49 -1.77
N ASP A 431 5.83 -38.56 -1.02
CA ASP A 431 6.05 -39.60 -0.01
C ASP A 431 5.10 -39.41 1.19
N THR A 432 4.13 -40.33 1.34
CA THR A 432 3.22 -40.39 2.49
C THR A 432 3.70 -41.39 3.53
N THR A 433 4.33 -40.92 4.60
CA THR A 433 4.40 -41.69 5.86
C THR A 433 3.57 -41.00 6.94
N THR A 434 2.48 -41.70 7.32
CA THR A 434 1.76 -41.66 8.61
C THR A 434 1.25 -40.31 9.13
N TYR A 435 -0.03 -40.02 8.86
CA TYR A 435 -0.90 -39.38 9.86
C TYR A 435 -1.72 -40.48 10.55
N PRO A 436 -1.74 -40.56 11.89
CA PRO A 436 -2.68 -41.42 12.59
C PRO A 436 -4.10 -40.87 12.45
N ASP A 437 -5.06 -41.77 12.24
CA ASP A 437 -6.47 -41.51 11.97
C ASP A 437 -7.13 -40.50 12.93
N ASP A 438 -7.63 -39.39 12.39
CA ASP A 438 -8.69 -38.60 13.04
C ASP A 438 -10.03 -39.30 12.80
N THR A 439 -10.38 -40.18 13.73
CA THR A 439 -11.72 -40.77 13.85
C THR A 439 -12.64 -39.78 14.55
N GLU A 440 -13.37 -38.94 13.81
CA GLU A 440 -14.66 -38.45 14.29
C GLU A 440 -15.74 -38.54 13.22
N SER A 441 -16.64 -39.48 13.49
CA SER A 441 -17.93 -39.69 12.86
C SER A 441 -18.88 -38.50 13.06
N SER A 442 -19.52 -38.04 11.99
CA SER A 442 -20.98 -37.91 12.00
C SER A 442 -21.55 -37.90 10.58
N ALA A 443 -22.67 -38.61 10.45
CA ALA A 443 -23.25 -39.08 9.21
C ALA A 443 -24.24 -38.07 8.59
N SER A 444 -24.37 -38.07 7.25
CA SER A 444 -25.68 -38.24 6.59
C SER A 444 -25.53 -38.53 5.08
N SER A 445 -25.84 -39.78 4.74
CA SER A 445 -26.49 -40.30 3.52
C SER A 445 -26.30 -39.59 2.16
N SER A 446 -25.54 -40.21 1.25
CA SER A 446 -26.14 -40.97 0.13
C SER A 446 -25.09 -41.84 -0.56
N SER A 447 -25.54 -43.01 -0.98
CA SER A 447 -24.76 -44.19 -1.36
C SER A 447 -23.74 -44.01 -2.49
N ARG A 448 -22.47 -44.29 -2.20
CA ARG A 448 -21.49 -44.80 -3.17
C ARG A 448 -20.80 -46.04 -2.59
N PRO A 449 -20.57 -47.09 -3.41
CA PRO A 449 -20.11 -48.38 -2.93
C PRO A 449 -18.68 -48.28 -2.40
N ALA A 450 -18.43 -49.03 -1.32
CA ALA A 450 -17.16 -49.19 -0.67
C ALA A 450 -16.14 -49.84 -1.62
N ASN A 451 -15.06 -49.12 -1.92
CA ASN A 451 -13.78 -49.71 -2.21
C ASN A 451 -12.75 -49.04 -1.30
N ALA A 452 -12.49 -49.69 -0.17
CA ALA A 452 -11.49 -49.30 0.81
C ALA A 452 -10.12 -49.81 0.34
N ASN A 453 -9.20 -48.88 0.06
CA ASN A 453 -7.74 -48.93 0.23
C ASN A 453 -7.04 -47.99 -0.77
N SER A 454 -7.07 -46.69 -0.49
CA SER A 454 -6.16 -45.71 -1.11
C SER A 454 -6.14 -44.40 -0.30
N ASN A 455 -5.48 -44.37 0.85
CA ASN A 455 -5.00 -43.10 1.41
C ASN A 455 -3.81 -42.65 0.55
N GLN A 456 -4.13 -42.23 -0.68
CA GLN A 456 -3.19 -41.87 -1.73
C GLN A 456 -3.17 -40.35 -1.86
N SER A 457 -2.00 -39.75 -1.63
CA SER A 457 -1.86 -38.29 -1.65
C SER A 457 -2.02 -37.74 -3.05
N ARG A 458 -2.87 -36.73 -3.22
CA ARG A 458 -3.14 -36.09 -4.51
C ARG A 458 -2.39 -34.78 -4.63
N VAL A 459 -1.92 -34.49 -5.83
CA VAL A 459 -1.36 -33.18 -6.16
C VAL A 459 -2.45 -32.30 -6.77
N TRP A 460 -2.56 -31.05 -6.32
CA TRP A 460 -3.60 -30.13 -6.84
C TRP A 460 -3.03 -28.89 -7.54
N CYS A 461 -1.90 -28.39 -7.08
CA CYS A 461 -1.34 -27.13 -7.56
C CYS A 461 0.19 -27.10 -7.44
N CYS A 462 0.83 -26.24 -8.23
CA CYS A 462 2.25 -25.99 -8.13
C CYS A 462 2.60 -24.55 -8.51
N ASP A 463 3.73 -24.06 -8.01
CA ASP A 463 4.33 -22.80 -8.43
C ASP A 463 5.87 -22.85 -8.33
N ALA A 464 6.60 -21.96 -9.00
CA ALA A 464 8.06 -22.03 -9.13
C ALA A 464 8.77 -20.78 -8.59
N PHE A 465 9.96 -21.00 -8.03
CA PHE A 465 10.81 -19.92 -7.53
C PHE A 465 11.46 -19.17 -8.69
N HIS A 466 11.38 -17.83 -8.65
CA HIS A 466 11.73 -16.92 -9.73
C HIS A 466 13.17 -16.39 -9.70
N THR A 467 13.80 -16.33 -8.52
CA THR A 467 15.13 -15.74 -8.34
C THR A 467 16.24 -16.69 -8.79
N ALA A 468 17.38 -16.11 -9.19
CA ALA A 468 18.55 -16.89 -9.59
C ALA A 468 19.10 -17.78 -8.46
N GLU A 469 18.96 -17.35 -7.20
CA GLU A 469 19.43 -18.07 -6.01
C GLU A 469 18.69 -19.39 -5.76
N ARG A 470 17.44 -19.47 -6.23
CA ARG A 470 16.53 -20.63 -6.07
C ARG A 470 16.06 -21.18 -7.41
N ALA A 471 16.78 -20.87 -8.48
CA ALA A 471 16.43 -21.28 -9.83
C ALA A 471 16.35 -22.80 -9.96
N GLY A 472 15.23 -23.26 -10.51
CA GLY A 472 14.93 -24.69 -10.67
C GLY A 472 14.30 -25.33 -9.43
N TRP A 473 13.85 -24.55 -8.44
CA TRP A 473 13.02 -25.05 -7.35
C TRP A 473 11.54 -24.75 -7.62
N MET A 474 10.68 -25.58 -7.08
CA MET A 474 9.23 -25.43 -7.16
C MET A 474 8.56 -25.86 -5.86
N VAL A 475 7.36 -25.35 -5.61
CA VAL A 475 6.47 -25.80 -4.54
C VAL A 475 5.31 -26.56 -5.15
N VAL A 476 4.98 -27.69 -4.55
CA VAL A 476 3.82 -28.51 -4.89
C VAL A 476 2.89 -28.55 -3.69
N GLY A 477 1.62 -28.18 -3.89
CA GLY A 477 0.59 -28.21 -2.87
C GLY A 477 -0.33 -29.43 -3.01
N SER A 478 -0.66 -30.03 -1.87
CA SER A 478 -1.57 -31.17 -1.77
C SER A 478 -2.77 -30.86 -0.86
N PRO A 479 -3.99 -31.33 -1.22
CA PRO A 479 -5.15 -31.32 -0.34
C PRO A 479 -4.97 -32.21 0.90
N ASP A 480 -3.97 -33.10 0.90
CA ASP A 480 -3.65 -34.00 2.00
C ASP A 480 -2.77 -33.34 3.08
N ARG A 481 -2.86 -32.00 3.16
CA ARG A 481 -2.24 -31.14 4.19
C ARG A 481 -0.72 -31.17 4.12
N GLU A 482 -0.19 -30.95 2.92
CA GLU A 482 1.25 -30.84 2.68
C GLU A 482 1.55 -29.84 1.57
N ALA A 483 2.66 -29.10 1.73
CA ALA A 483 3.32 -28.41 0.62
C ALA A 483 4.81 -28.80 0.56
N ILE A 484 5.29 -29.33 -0.57
CA ILE A 484 6.68 -29.77 -0.75
C ILE A 484 7.45 -28.80 -1.64
N VAL A 485 8.65 -28.42 -1.22
CA VAL A 485 9.66 -27.78 -2.08
C VAL A 485 10.48 -28.88 -2.77
N HIS A 486 10.42 -28.93 -4.09
CA HIS A 486 11.14 -29.89 -4.92
C HIS A 486 12.12 -29.18 -5.85
N SER A 487 13.29 -29.79 -6.07
CA SER A 487 14.32 -29.29 -6.98
C SER A 487 14.24 -30.01 -8.32
N LEU A 488 13.91 -29.28 -9.39
CA LEU A 488 13.87 -29.79 -10.77
C LEU A 488 15.23 -30.26 -11.28
N ILE A 489 16.32 -29.75 -10.68
CA ILE A 489 17.69 -30.04 -11.12
C ILE A 489 18.25 -31.28 -10.42
N THR A 490 18.10 -31.35 -9.10
CA THR A 490 18.59 -32.49 -8.30
C THR A 490 17.59 -33.63 -8.21
N LYS A 491 16.32 -33.39 -8.56
CA LYS A 491 15.21 -34.34 -8.48
C LYS A 491 14.91 -34.82 -7.06
N GLU A 492 15.24 -33.99 -6.07
CA GLU A 492 15.05 -34.28 -4.66
C GLU A 492 14.04 -33.34 -4.02
N SER A 493 13.24 -33.87 -3.08
CA SER A 493 12.43 -33.07 -2.18
C SER A 493 13.33 -32.39 -1.14
N LEU A 494 13.46 -31.07 -1.23
CA LEU A 494 14.34 -30.28 -0.37
C LEU A 494 13.71 -30.06 1.02
N PHE A 495 12.43 -29.72 1.03
CA PHE A 495 11.71 -29.34 2.23
C PHE A 495 10.24 -29.73 2.11
N SER A 496 9.61 -30.08 3.23
CA SER A 496 8.17 -30.33 3.29
C SER A 496 7.57 -29.55 4.45
N LEU A 497 6.55 -28.75 4.11
CA LEU A 497 5.70 -28.05 5.06
C LEU A 497 4.52 -28.99 5.37
N LYS A 498 4.65 -29.70 6.49
CA LYS A 498 3.69 -30.67 7.04
C LYS A 498 3.56 -30.44 8.55
N GLY A 499 2.36 -30.62 9.11
CA GLY A 499 2.16 -30.65 10.56
C GLY A 499 2.35 -29.32 11.28
N ARG A 500 3.25 -29.28 12.29
CA ARG A 500 3.43 -28.14 13.20
C ARG A 500 4.17 -26.99 12.49
N THR A 501 3.44 -25.95 12.14
CA THR A 501 4.02 -24.68 11.69
C THR A 501 4.40 -23.80 12.89
N CYS A 502 5.07 -22.68 12.66
CA CYS A 502 5.33 -21.69 13.71
C CYS A 502 4.72 -20.33 13.36
N ILE A 503 4.45 -19.54 14.39
CA ILE A 503 3.95 -18.17 14.26
C ILE A 503 4.99 -17.24 14.89
N ALA A 504 5.23 -16.10 14.25
CA ALA A 504 6.04 -15.01 14.82
C ALA A 504 5.14 -14.08 15.65
N LEU A 505 5.42 -13.91 16.95
CA LEU A 505 4.67 -13.02 17.84
C LEU A 505 5.48 -11.78 18.21
N GLY A 506 4.80 -10.62 18.22
CA GLY A 506 5.33 -9.36 18.73
C GLY A 506 5.38 -9.29 20.26
N HIS A 507 5.99 -8.23 20.81
CA HIS A 507 6.38 -8.10 22.24
C HIS A 507 5.24 -8.22 23.28
N ASP A 508 3.96 -8.14 22.92
CA ASP A 508 2.86 -7.99 23.90
C ASP A 508 1.71 -9.02 23.77
N GLU A 509 1.88 -10.12 23.03
CA GLU A 509 0.85 -11.17 22.94
C GLU A 509 0.97 -12.23 24.04
N ASN A 510 -0.14 -12.53 24.72
CA ASN A 510 -0.21 -13.47 25.84
C ASN A 510 0.20 -14.91 25.44
N ILE A 511 1.31 -15.40 25.99
CA ILE A 511 1.88 -16.75 25.78
C ILE A 511 1.20 -17.78 26.71
N SER A 512 -0.08 -17.64 27.03
CA SER A 512 -0.73 -18.60 27.92
C SER A 512 -1.06 -19.89 27.15
N GLY A 513 -0.18 -20.90 27.25
CA GLY A 513 -0.46 -22.28 26.83
C GLY A 513 0.32 -22.81 25.62
N ARG A 514 1.09 -21.97 24.90
CA ARG A 514 1.85 -22.40 23.72
C ARG A 514 3.34 -22.61 24.00
N LYS A 515 3.98 -23.56 23.33
CA LYS A 515 5.42 -23.88 23.51
C LYS A 515 6.30 -22.91 22.70
N SER A 516 7.25 -22.28 23.38
CA SER A 516 8.30 -21.47 22.73
C SER A 516 9.25 -22.36 21.93
N ILE A 517 9.61 -21.90 20.73
CA ILE A 517 10.56 -22.57 19.83
C ILE A 517 11.92 -21.87 19.94
N ASP A 518 12.99 -22.65 19.80
CA ASP A 518 14.35 -22.11 19.69
C ASP A 518 14.48 -21.23 18.43
N PRO A 519 14.79 -19.92 18.55
CA PRO A 519 14.93 -19.04 17.40
C PRO A 519 16.03 -19.47 16.43
N ALA A 520 16.99 -20.31 16.84
CA ALA A 520 18.01 -20.86 15.94
C ALA A 520 17.45 -21.82 14.88
N LYS A 521 16.25 -22.38 15.10
CA LYS A 521 15.58 -23.30 14.16
C LYS A 521 14.61 -22.58 13.21
N VAL A 522 14.35 -21.30 13.42
CA VAL A 522 13.40 -20.51 12.62
C VAL A 522 14.16 -19.68 11.59
N LEU A 523 13.71 -19.73 10.34
CA LEU A 523 14.42 -19.09 9.23
C LEU A 523 14.19 -17.57 9.15
N TYR A 524 13.08 -17.08 9.68
CA TYR A 524 12.84 -15.64 9.71
C TYR A 524 13.77 -14.95 10.72
N LYS A 525 14.51 -13.94 10.24
CA LYS A 525 15.32 -13.05 11.08
C LYS A 525 14.88 -11.61 10.80
N PRO A 526 13.96 -11.04 11.59
CA PRO A 526 13.48 -9.69 11.37
C PRO A 526 14.65 -8.71 11.43
N THR A 527 14.78 -7.86 10.39
CA THR A 527 15.87 -6.88 10.25
C THR A 527 15.72 -5.66 11.16
N SER A 528 14.66 -5.59 11.99
CA SER A 528 14.43 -4.48 12.91
C SER A 528 15.31 -4.61 14.16
N SER A 529 16.22 -3.65 14.33
CA SER A 529 17.21 -3.56 15.43
C SER A 529 16.64 -3.41 16.85
N ASN A 530 15.33 -3.49 17.08
CA ASN A 530 14.70 -3.20 18.38
C ASN A 530 13.65 -4.20 18.88
N GLY A 531 13.48 -5.39 18.26
CA GLY A 531 12.47 -6.36 18.70
C GLY A 531 13.02 -7.77 18.91
N ASN A 532 12.96 -8.28 20.15
CA ASN A 532 13.09 -9.73 20.41
C ASN A 532 11.77 -10.41 20.02
N TRP A 533 11.69 -10.93 18.81
CA TRP A 533 10.54 -11.72 18.35
C TRP A 533 10.55 -13.11 19.00
N GLN A 534 9.38 -13.58 19.41
CA GLN A 534 9.21 -14.93 19.96
C GLN A 534 8.49 -15.81 18.95
N TYR A 535 9.04 -17.00 18.72
CA TYR A 535 8.43 -18.00 17.85
C TYR A 535 7.77 -19.08 18.68
N VAL A 536 6.55 -19.41 18.29
CA VAL A 536 5.70 -20.30 19.05
C VAL A 536 5.16 -21.39 18.12
N GLU A 537 5.04 -22.62 18.63
CA GLU A 537 4.39 -23.72 17.87
C GLU A 537 2.95 -23.33 17.54
N ASP A 538 2.57 -23.49 16.28
CA ASP A 538 1.19 -23.42 15.85
C ASP A 538 0.52 -24.74 16.22
N ASP A 539 -0.44 -24.68 17.14
CA ASP A 539 -1.22 -25.84 17.58
C ASP A 539 -2.27 -26.26 16.53
N GLU A 540 -2.46 -25.44 15.48
CA GLU A 540 -3.40 -25.75 14.40
C GLU A 540 -2.88 -26.85 13.48
N THR A 541 -3.78 -27.74 13.06
CA THR A 541 -3.47 -28.73 12.02
C THR A 541 -3.17 -28.03 10.71
N PHE A 542 -2.08 -28.40 10.03
CA PHE A 542 -1.75 -27.85 8.72
C PHE A 542 -2.96 -27.92 7.75
N PRO A 543 -3.26 -26.83 7.03
CA PRO A 543 -4.46 -26.75 6.22
C PRO A 543 -4.37 -27.58 4.93
N ARG A 544 -5.52 -27.91 4.36
CA ARG A 544 -5.59 -28.49 3.00
C ARG A 544 -5.26 -27.41 1.98
N VAL A 545 -4.29 -27.67 1.11
CA VAL A 545 -3.81 -26.70 0.13
C VAL A 545 -4.58 -26.87 -1.17
N HIS A 546 -5.28 -25.82 -1.59
CA HIS A 546 -6.03 -25.79 -2.86
C HIS A 546 -5.31 -25.06 -3.98
N ASP A 547 -4.50 -24.05 -3.64
CA ASP A 547 -3.68 -23.31 -4.60
C ASP A 547 -2.45 -22.75 -3.88
N VAL A 548 -1.36 -22.60 -4.62
CA VAL A 548 -0.07 -22.10 -4.10
C VAL A 548 0.45 -21.03 -5.05
N LYS A 549 0.95 -19.94 -4.47
CA LYS A 549 1.64 -18.89 -5.21
C LYS A 549 2.91 -18.44 -4.50
N ILE A 550 3.98 -18.19 -5.25
CA ILE A 550 5.25 -17.69 -4.74
C ILE A 550 5.41 -16.24 -5.19
N SER A 551 5.81 -15.36 -4.28
CA SER A 551 6.11 -13.97 -4.63
C SER A 551 7.31 -13.90 -5.58
N TYR A 552 7.35 -12.91 -6.48
CA TYR A 552 8.43 -12.79 -7.47
C TYR A 552 9.83 -12.58 -6.89
N ASP A 553 9.92 -12.12 -5.65
CA ASP A 553 11.17 -12.00 -4.90
C ASP A 553 11.52 -13.28 -4.11
N ASP A 554 10.72 -14.34 -4.26
CA ASP A 554 10.84 -15.64 -3.59
C ASP A 554 10.76 -15.61 -2.07
N LYS A 555 10.41 -14.47 -1.47
CA LYS A 555 10.38 -14.31 -0.02
C LYS A 555 9.12 -14.84 0.62
N TYR A 556 8.00 -14.87 -0.11
CA TYR A 556 6.71 -15.23 0.45
C TYR A 556 6.08 -16.37 -0.35
N VAL A 557 5.54 -17.35 0.37
CA VAL A 557 4.72 -18.42 -0.18
C VAL A 557 3.31 -18.27 0.37
N LEU A 558 2.36 -18.07 -0.54
CA LEU A 558 0.94 -17.94 -0.23
C LEU A 558 0.28 -19.29 -0.43
N LEU A 559 -0.37 -19.81 0.61
CA LEU A 559 -1.14 -21.04 0.57
C LEU A 559 -2.63 -20.71 0.70
N MET A 560 -3.39 -21.01 -0.35
CA MET A 560 -4.85 -20.92 -0.32
C MET A 560 -5.41 -22.17 0.36
N THR A 561 -6.03 -21.99 1.52
CA THR A 561 -6.62 -23.10 2.28
C THR A 561 -8.08 -23.35 1.89
N HIS A 562 -8.59 -24.56 2.14
CA HIS A 562 -10.01 -24.88 1.93
C HIS A 562 -10.97 -24.07 2.83
N GLN A 563 -10.47 -23.41 3.88
CA GLN A 563 -11.29 -22.77 4.92
C GLN A 563 -11.56 -21.28 4.68
N GLY A 564 -11.40 -20.78 3.45
CA GLY A 564 -11.66 -19.36 3.15
C GLY A 564 -10.55 -18.43 3.65
N VAL A 565 -9.35 -18.98 3.89
CA VAL A 565 -8.19 -18.29 4.47
C VAL A 565 -6.97 -18.47 3.57
N ILE A 566 -6.16 -17.43 3.42
CA ILE A 566 -4.86 -17.49 2.75
C ILE A 566 -3.77 -17.28 3.80
N ASP A 567 -2.91 -18.30 3.98
CA ASP A 567 -1.78 -18.23 4.91
C ASP A 567 -0.52 -17.81 4.14
N VAL A 568 0.21 -16.82 4.66
CA VAL A 568 1.45 -16.30 4.07
C VAL A 568 2.64 -16.75 4.91
N TYR A 569 3.54 -17.51 4.29
CA TYR A 569 4.76 -18.04 4.91
C TYR A 569 5.99 -17.28 4.43
N ASP A 570 6.90 -16.96 5.35
CA ASP A 570 8.13 -16.25 5.04
C ASP A 570 9.29 -17.21 4.76
N PHE A 571 9.66 -17.28 3.48
CA PHE A 571 10.78 -18.03 2.94
C PHE A 571 12.05 -17.18 2.75
N SER A 572 12.09 -15.90 3.13
CA SER A 572 13.24 -15.01 2.92
C SER A 572 14.54 -15.55 3.50
N GLY A 573 14.49 -16.20 4.67
CA GLY A 573 15.64 -16.82 5.30
C GLY A 573 15.99 -18.22 4.80
N PHE A 574 15.17 -18.82 3.93
CA PHE A 574 15.41 -20.18 3.43
C PHE A 574 16.74 -20.23 2.64
N PRO A 575 17.60 -21.22 2.91
CA PRO A 575 18.96 -21.24 2.38
C PRO A 575 18.97 -21.25 0.84
N SER A 576 19.99 -20.64 0.26
CA SER A 576 20.18 -20.59 -1.19
C SER A 576 20.68 -21.94 -1.74
N LYS A 577 20.58 -22.13 -3.06
CA LYS A 577 21.09 -23.34 -3.71
C LYS A 577 22.59 -23.57 -3.44
N GLU A 578 23.38 -22.51 -3.35
CA GLU A 578 24.81 -22.61 -3.05
C GLU A 578 25.06 -23.12 -1.62
N GLU A 579 24.26 -22.68 -0.65
CA GLU A 579 24.39 -23.10 0.75
C GLU A 579 23.99 -24.56 0.95
N LEU A 580 22.93 -25.04 0.29
CA LEU A 580 22.59 -26.47 0.30
C LEU A 580 23.69 -27.31 -0.37
N SER A 581 24.26 -26.83 -1.48
CA SER A 581 25.30 -27.58 -2.21
C SER A 581 26.57 -27.78 -1.37
N LYS A 582 26.85 -26.87 -0.43
CA LYS A 582 27.99 -26.96 0.50
C LYS A 582 27.72 -27.89 1.69
N GLN A 583 26.52 -28.50 1.79
CA GLN A 583 26.06 -29.35 2.90
C GLN A 583 26.28 -28.74 4.30
N THR A 584 26.35 -27.41 4.40
CA THR A 584 26.56 -26.73 5.68
C THR A 584 25.32 -26.74 6.56
N VAL A 585 24.16 -27.05 6.00
CA VAL A 585 22.85 -26.85 6.62
C VAL A 585 21.87 -27.90 6.12
N ASP A 586 21.18 -28.59 7.04
CA ASP A 586 20.10 -29.53 6.73
C ASP A 586 18.76 -28.79 6.56
N PRO A 587 18.17 -28.75 5.35
CA PRO A 587 16.95 -27.98 5.09
C PRO A 587 15.73 -28.49 5.87
N LYS A 588 15.69 -29.80 6.17
CA LYS A 588 14.57 -30.46 6.87
C LYS A 588 14.41 -30.05 8.34
N ASN A 589 15.44 -29.43 8.94
CA ASN A 589 15.44 -29.04 10.35
C ASN A 589 14.87 -27.64 10.59
N PHE A 590 14.55 -26.90 9.52
CA PHE A 590 14.04 -25.55 9.62
C PHE A 590 12.54 -25.48 9.79
N LEU A 591 12.11 -24.45 10.53
CA LEU A 591 10.71 -24.08 10.65
C LEU A 591 10.47 -22.76 9.92
N ILE A 592 9.42 -22.74 9.11
CA ILE A 592 9.01 -21.59 8.31
C ILE A 592 7.82 -20.93 9.02
N PRO A 593 7.94 -19.67 9.46
CA PRO A 593 6.87 -19.00 10.18
C PRO A 593 5.78 -18.51 9.23
N ARG A 594 4.53 -18.67 9.68
CA ARG A 594 3.39 -17.93 9.12
C ARG A 594 3.44 -16.50 9.67
N ILE A 595 3.49 -15.52 8.76
CA ILE A 595 3.59 -14.11 9.10
C ILE A 595 2.27 -13.35 8.96
N ALA A 596 1.38 -13.82 8.08
CA ALA A 596 0.08 -13.22 7.87
C ALA A 596 -0.96 -14.30 7.57
N ARG A 597 -2.19 -14.00 7.95
CA ARG A 597 -3.38 -14.80 7.68
C ARG A 597 -4.46 -13.85 7.15
N LEU A 598 -4.84 -14.04 5.89
CA LEU A 598 -5.91 -13.28 5.25
C LEU A 598 -7.23 -14.03 5.40
N ASP A 599 -8.10 -13.51 6.24
CA ASP A 599 -9.43 -14.06 6.47
C ASP A 599 -10.42 -13.52 5.43
N VAL A 600 -10.55 -14.24 4.31
CA VAL A 600 -11.47 -13.88 3.23
C VAL A 600 -12.92 -14.22 3.59
N GLY A 601 -13.13 -15.27 4.39
CA GLY A 601 -14.44 -15.63 4.96
C GLY A 601 -15.46 -16.17 3.95
N LYS A 602 -15.02 -16.47 2.73
CA LYS A 602 -15.84 -16.99 1.62
C LYS A 602 -15.13 -18.14 0.91
N ASN A 603 -15.89 -18.95 0.18
CA ASN A 603 -15.32 -20.06 -0.60
C ASN A 603 -14.50 -19.51 -1.77
N MET A 604 -13.19 -19.78 -1.74
CA MET A 604 -12.24 -19.39 -2.77
C MET A 604 -12.05 -20.52 -3.78
N THR A 605 -11.81 -20.17 -5.04
CA THR A 605 -11.57 -21.15 -6.11
C THR A 605 -10.12 -21.16 -6.60
N CYS A 606 -9.47 -20.00 -6.65
CA CYS A 606 -8.07 -19.86 -7.03
C CYS A 606 -7.52 -18.51 -6.58
N ILE A 607 -6.18 -18.41 -6.59
CA ILE A 607 -5.46 -17.17 -6.38
C ILE A 607 -4.52 -16.88 -7.55
N SER A 608 -4.18 -15.60 -7.76
CA SER A 608 -3.26 -15.18 -8.81
C SER A 608 -2.45 -13.96 -8.38
N LEU A 609 -1.22 -13.88 -8.87
CA LEU A 609 -0.29 -12.78 -8.59
C LEU A 609 -0.09 -11.90 -9.84
N PRO A 610 0.29 -10.62 -9.68
CA PRO A 610 0.57 -9.71 -10.79
C PRO A 610 1.76 -10.15 -11.64
N LEU A 611 1.67 -10.09 -12.96
CA LEU A 611 2.74 -10.49 -13.88
C LEU A 611 4.00 -9.62 -13.72
N ASN A 612 5.19 -10.23 -13.85
CA ASN A 612 6.46 -9.49 -13.79
C ASN A 612 6.94 -9.08 -15.18
N ASN A 613 6.98 -7.76 -15.45
CA ASN A 613 7.40 -7.20 -16.75
C ASN A 613 8.93 -7.00 -16.84
N THR A 614 9.74 -8.00 -16.49
CA THR A 614 11.22 -7.86 -16.44
C THR A 614 11.91 -7.83 -17.80
N HIS A 615 11.20 -8.04 -18.91
CA HIS A 615 11.82 -8.10 -20.24
C HIS A 615 12.20 -6.74 -20.86
N GLN A 616 11.83 -5.61 -20.25
CA GLN A 616 12.37 -4.30 -20.64
C GLN A 616 13.28 -3.78 -19.54
N GLY A 617 14.57 -4.06 -19.70
CA GLY A 617 15.59 -3.78 -18.69
C GLY A 617 15.83 -2.29 -18.48
N PHE A 618 14.96 -1.58 -17.76
CA PHE A 618 15.28 -0.31 -17.10
C PHE A 618 14.39 0.03 -15.88
N HIS A 619 13.30 -0.70 -15.60
CA HIS A 619 12.32 -0.31 -14.56
C HIS A 619 12.36 -1.20 -13.30
N ARG A 620 13.44 -1.11 -12.51
CA ARG A 620 13.47 -1.66 -11.13
C ARG A 620 12.52 -0.93 -10.17
N GLN A 621 12.06 0.28 -10.51
CA GLN A 621 11.26 1.14 -9.61
C GLN A 621 9.76 0.84 -9.60
N GLN A 622 9.15 0.34 -10.69
CA GLN A 622 7.70 0.03 -10.71
C GLN A 622 7.33 -1.26 -9.99
N ILE A 623 8.32 -2.13 -9.76
CA ILE A 623 8.13 -3.40 -9.05
C ILE A 623 7.65 -3.14 -7.60
N SER A 624 7.85 -1.94 -7.06
CA SER A 624 7.52 -1.60 -5.67
C SER A 624 6.03 -1.50 -5.35
N GLU A 625 5.14 -1.14 -6.29
CA GLU A 625 3.72 -0.89 -5.96
C GLU A 625 2.81 -2.13 -6.09
N SER A 626 3.23 -3.16 -6.84
CA SER A 626 2.44 -4.38 -7.08
C SER A 626 3.01 -5.63 -6.38
N GLN A 627 4.07 -5.49 -5.60
CA GLN A 627 4.82 -6.62 -5.06
C GLN A 627 4.06 -7.45 -4.02
N HIS A 628 3.03 -6.90 -3.39
CA HIS A 628 2.33 -7.53 -2.27
C HIS A 628 0.84 -7.80 -2.55
N LEU A 629 0.47 -7.86 -3.84
CA LEU A 629 -0.91 -8.04 -4.25
C LEU A 629 -1.24 -9.50 -4.52
N VAL A 630 -2.42 -9.94 -4.08
CA VAL A 630 -3.01 -11.22 -4.47
C VAL A 630 -4.45 -10.99 -4.94
N LEU A 631 -4.80 -11.59 -6.07
CA LEU A 631 -6.15 -11.66 -6.59
C LEU A 631 -6.78 -12.98 -6.19
N VAL A 632 -7.98 -12.93 -5.61
CA VAL A 632 -8.72 -14.08 -5.08
C VAL A 632 -10.05 -14.19 -5.84
N SER A 633 -10.31 -15.34 -6.43
CA SER A 633 -11.59 -15.65 -7.06
C SER A 633 -12.50 -16.43 -6.11
N LEU A 634 -13.79 -16.06 -6.03
CA LEU A 634 -14.76 -16.60 -5.08
C LEU A 634 -15.98 -17.23 -5.79
N GLN A 635 -16.61 -18.21 -5.15
CA GLN A 635 -17.84 -18.87 -5.63
C GLN A 635 -19.13 -18.01 -5.54
N ASP A 636 -19.04 -16.77 -5.06
CA ASP A 636 -20.17 -15.85 -4.89
C ASP A 636 -20.20 -14.75 -5.96
N ASN A 637 -19.77 -15.05 -7.20
CA ASN A 637 -19.71 -14.06 -8.28
C ASN A 637 -18.86 -12.81 -7.92
N GLU A 638 -17.81 -13.00 -7.14
CA GLU A 638 -16.97 -11.92 -6.59
C GLU A 638 -15.48 -12.25 -6.79
N LEU A 639 -14.70 -11.25 -7.20
CA LEU A 639 -13.24 -11.28 -7.12
C LEU A 639 -12.80 -10.23 -6.09
N GLN A 640 -11.74 -10.53 -5.36
CA GLN A 640 -11.17 -9.61 -4.38
C GLN A 640 -9.67 -9.46 -4.58
N MET A 641 -9.16 -8.24 -4.51
CA MET A 641 -7.74 -7.93 -4.54
C MET A 641 -7.29 -7.50 -3.14
N TRP A 642 -6.28 -8.19 -2.62
CA TRP A 642 -5.75 -7.99 -1.28
C TRP A 642 -4.28 -7.60 -1.31
N ASP A 643 -3.86 -6.77 -0.37
CA ASP A 643 -2.47 -6.66 0.03
C ASP A 643 -2.19 -7.72 1.10
N TYR A 644 -1.37 -8.72 0.78
CA TYR A 644 -1.08 -9.83 1.69
C TYR A 644 -0.05 -9.51 2.77
N LYS A 645 0.65 -8.37 2.67
CA LYS A 645 1.61 -7.92 3.67
C LYS A 645 0.96 -7.01 4.70
N GLU A 646 0.15 -6.07 4.23
CA GLU A 646 -0.60 -5.16 5.11
C GLU A 646 -1.90 -5.80 5.62
N ASN A 647 -2.31 -6.94 5.05
CA ASN A 647 -3.57 -7.64 5.35
C ASN A 647 -4.81 -6.76 5.11
N ILE A 648 -4.81 -6.03 4.00
CA ILE A 648 -5.88 -5.08 3.65
C ILE A 648 -6.55 -5.51 2.35
N LEU A 649 -7.87 -5.58 2.36
CA LEU A 649 -8.67 -5.67 1.15
C LEU A 649 -8.60 -4.34 0.40
N ILE A 650 -8.08 -4.35 -0.83
CA ILE A 650 -7.90 -3.15 -1.64
C ILE A 650 -9.11 -2.89 -2.52
N GLN A 651 -9.59 -3.93 -3.22
CA GLN A 651 -10.64 -3.76 -4.23
C GLN A 651 -11.50 -5.01 -4.40
N LYS A 652 -12.75 -4.81 -4.82
CA LYS A 652 -13.70 -5.87 -5.18
C LYS A 652 -14.20 -5.71 -6.61
N TYR A 653 -14.42 -6.82 -7.30
CA TYR A 653 -14.96 -6.86 -8.65
C TYR A 653 -16.18 -7.77 -8.72
N PHE A 654 -17.20 -7.30 -9.45
CA PHE A 654 -18.50 -7.95 -9.56
C PHE A 654 -18.93 -8.06 -11.02
N GLY A 655 -19.81 -9.03 -11.29
CA GLY A 655 -20.51 -9.19 -12.56
C GLY A 655 -20.34 -10.58 -13.18
N GLN A 656 -19.18 -11.21 -13.01
CA GLN A 656 -18.94 -12.56 -13.51
C GLN A 656 -19.82 -13.59 -12.80
N LYS A 657 -20.23 -14.63 -13.52
CA LYS A 657 -20.92 -15.79 -12.94
C LYS A 657 -19.94 -16.91 -12.66
N GLN A 658 -19.88 -17.32 -11.40
CA GLN A 658 -19.02 -18.38 -10.90
C GLN A 658 -19.68 -18.94 -9.64
N GLN A 659 -20.21 -20.16 -9.73
CA GLN A 659 -21.00 -20.81 -8.68
C GLN A 659 -20.49 -22.21 -8.36
N HIS A 660 -20.28 -23.02 -9.40
CA HIS A 660 -20.00 -24.45 -9.28
C HIS A 660 -18.58 -24.83 -9.72
N PHE A 661 -18.02 -24.10 -10.68
CA PHE A 661 -16.75 -24.46 -11.30
C PHE A 661 -15.61 -23.54 -10.86
N ILE A 662 -14.38 -24.08 -10.92
CA ILE A 662 -13.17 -23.30 -10.70
C ILE A 662 -12.90 -22.50 -11.96
N ILE A 663 -13.00 -21.18 -11.85
CA ILE A 663 -12.66 -20.26 -12.93
C ILE A 663 -11.39 -19.51 -12.53
N ARG A 664 -10.41 -19.52 -13.43
CA ARG A 664 -9.11 -18.91 -13.22
C ARG A 664 -9.10 -17.48 -13.76
N SER A 665 -8.95 -16.54 -12.85
CA SER A 665 -8.76 -15.11 -13.12
C SER A 665 -7.28 -14.77 -13.26
N CYS A 666 -6.94 -13.70 -13.97
CA CYS A 666 -5.56 -13.22 -14.05
C CYS A 666 -5.46 -11.70 -14.08
N PHE A 667 -4.26 -11.19 -13.79
CA PHE A 667 -3.89 -9.82 -14.15
C PHE A 667 -3.55 -9.76 -15.65
N ALA A 668 -3.80 -8.62 -16.27
CA ALA A 668 -3.56 -8.40 -17.68
C ALA A 668 -3.11 -6.97 -17.96
N TYR A 669 -2.61 -6.73 -19.17
CA TYR A 669 -2.24 -5.41 -19.68
C TYR A 669 -1.26 -4.66 -18.77
N GLY A 670 -0.12 -5.31 -18.47
CA GLY A 670 0.88 -4.77 -17.54
C GLY A 670 0.33 -4.58 -16.12
N ASN A 671 -0.49 -5.53 -15.67
CA ASN A 671 -1.20 -5.53 -14.40
C ASN A 671 -2.24 -4.42 -14.19
N LYS A 672 -2.65 -3.68 -15.22
CA LYS A 672 -3.64 -2.60 -15.06
C LYS A 672 -5.08 -3.10 -15.13
N LEU A 673 -5.28 -4.26 -15.75
CA LEU A 673 -6.57 -4.90 -15.87
C LEU A 673 -6.62 -6.18 -15.03
N VAL A 674 -7.82 -6.49 -14.56
CA VAL A 674 -8.17 -7.80 -14.02
C VAL A 674 -9.11 -8.47 -15.00
N MET A 675 -8.88 -9.74 -15.30
CA MET A 675 -9.71 -10.52 -16.21
C MET A 675 -10.16 -11.81 -15.55
N SER A 676 -11.40 -12.23 -15.82
CA SER A 676 -11.92 -13.52 -15.40
C SER A 676 -12.81 -14.13 -16.46
N GLY A 677 -12.78 -15.46 -16.55
CA GLY A 677 -13.81 -16.22 -17.26
C GLY A 677 -15.13 -16.21 -16.50
N SER A 678 -16.15 -16.88 -17.05
CA SER A 678 -17.44 -17.06 -16.40
C SER A 678 -18.14 -18.32 -16.89
N GLU A 679 -18.98 -18.89 -16.03
CA GLU A 679 -19.90 -20.00 -16.36
C GLU A 679 -20.98 -19.59 -17.38
N ASP A 680 -21.16 -18.30 -17.64
CA ASP A 680 -22.02 -17.86 -18.74
C ASP A 680 -21.34 -17.89 -20.12
N GLY A 681 -20.04 -18.23 -20.16
CA GLY A 681 -19.20 -18.28 -21.35
C GLY A 681 -18.58 -16.96 -21.75
N LYS A 682 -18.77 -15.91 -20.95
CA LYS A 682 -18.18 -14.59 -21.21
C LYS A 682 -16.87 -14.41 -20.47
N ILE A 683 -16.11 -13.42 -20.92
CA ILE A 683 -14.89 -12.94 -20.28
C ILE A 683 -15.19 -11.53 -19.76
N TYR A 684 -15.02 -11.34 -18.46
CA TYR A 684 -15.23 -10.06 -17.81
C TYR A 684 -13.89 -9.39 -17.56
N ILE A 685 -13.82 -8.09 -17.85
CA ILE A 685 -12.59 -7.31 -17.77
C ILE A 685 -12.85 -6.06 -16.95
N TRP A 686 -12.06 -5.83 -15.91
CA TRP A 686 -12.17 -4.69 -15.01
C TRP A 686 -10.89 -3.86 -14.98
N ASP A 687 -11.05 -2.58 -14.66
CA ASP A 687 -9.96 -1.70 -14.23
C ASP A 687 -9.51 -2.13 -12.83
N ARG A 688 -8.22 -2.46 -12.66
CA ARG A 688 -7.66 -2.93 -11.39
C ARG A 688 -7.83 -1.93 -10.25
N ILE A 689 -7.63 -0.64 -10.50
CA ILE A 689 -7.62 0.37 -9.43
C ILE A 689 -9.05 0.69 -9.02
N ARG A 690 -9.95 0.82 -9.99
CA ARG A 690 -11.30 1.36 -9.76
C ARG A 690 -12.36 0.30 -9.52
N GLY A 691 -12.11 -0.93 -9.95
CA GLY A 691 -13.11 -2.00 -9.88
C GLY A 691 -14.21 -1.91 -10.94
N ASN A 692 -14.17 -0.91 -11.82
CA ASN A 692 -15.18 -0.71 -12.84
C ASN A 692 -15.06 -1.77 -13.94
N LEU A 693 -16.21 -2.26 -14.40
CA LEU A 693 -16.29 -3.18 -15.54
C LEU A 693 -15.99 -2.40 -16.83
N VAL A 694 -14.88 -2.74 -17.49
CA VAL A 694 -14.41 -2.11 -18.72
C VAL A 694 -15.08 -2.75 -19.94
N SER A 695 -15.13 -4.08 -19.99
CA SER A 695 -15.72 -4.80 -21.10
C SER A 695 -16.20 -6.20 -20.70
N VAL A 696 -17.14 -6.72 -21.47
CA VAL A 696 -17.63 -8.10 -21.38
C VAL A 696 -17.57 -8.72 -22.77
N LEU A 697 -16.68 -9.68 -22.95
CA LEU A 697 -16.47 -10.35 -24.24
C LEU A 697 -17.27 -11.64 -24.29
N SER A 698 -17.92 -11.90 -25.42
CA SER A 698 -18.54 -13.19 -25.67
C SER A 698 -17.49 -14.14 -26.19
N GLY A 699 -16.95 -14.99 -25.31
CA GLY A 699 -15.88 -15.92 -25.65
C GLY A 699 -16.41 -17.27 -26.08
N HIS A 700 -17.01 -18.01 -25.16
CA HIS A 700 -17.34 -19.42 -25.34
C HIS A 700 -18.85 -19.62 -25.43
N SER A 701 -19.26 -20.61 -26.20
CA SER A 701 -20.67 -20.88 -26.50
C SER A 701 -20.94 -22.37 -26.51
N THR A 702 -22.18 -22.76 -26.19
CA THR A 702 -22.55 -24.18 -26.20
C THR A 702 -22.37 -24.77 -27.60
N VAL A 703 -21.54 -25.80 -27.74
CA VAL A 703 -21.36 -26.52 -29.00
C VAL A 703 -22.10 -27.85 -28.92
N MET A 704 -22.96 -28.08 -29.91
CA MET A 704 -23.58 -29.39 -30.14
C MET A 704 -22.51 -30.31 -30.74
N SER A 705 -21.81 -31.06 -29.88
CA SER A 705 -20.86 -32.08 -30.32
C SER A 705 -21.61 -33.33 -30.83
N ASN A 706 -21.01 -34.04 -31.79
CA ASN A 706 -21.45 -35.38 -32.23
C ASN A 706 -21.17 -36.47 -31.18
N SER A 707 -20.49 -36.14 -30.08
CA SER A 707 -20.31 -37.03 -28.93
C SER A 707 -21.57 -37.05 -28.05
N THR A 708 -21.79 -38.15 -27.33
CA THR A 708 -23.00 -38.40 -26.51
C THR A 708 -23.17 -37.45 -25.30
N LYS A 709 -22.32 -36.42 -25.15
CA LYS A 709 -22.35 -35.45 -24.05
C LYS A 709 -22.28 -34.03 -24.64
N PRO A 710 -23.29 -33.17 -24.40
CA PRO A 710 -23.25 -31.79 -24.86
C PRO A 710 -22.10 -31.05 -24.18
N MET A 711 -21.32 -30.29 -24.94
CA MET A 711 -20.24 -29.45 -24.43
C MET A 711 -20.83 -28.20 -23.77
N GLY A 712 -20.29 -27.84 -22.60
CA GLY A 712 -20.68 -26.65 -21.86
C GLY A 712 -20.35 -25.36 -22.61
N LYS A 713 -20.73 -24.23 -22.01
CA LYS A 713 -20.36 -22.90 -22.52
C LYS A 713 -19.33 -22.21 -21.64
N ASN A 714 -18.88 -22.82 -20.55
CA ASN A 714 -18.10 -22.11 -19.54
C ASN A 714 -16.77 -21.64 -20.11
N CYS A 715 -16.32 -20.46 -19.67
CA CYS A 715 -14.95 -20.00 -19.86
C CYS A 715 -14.18 -20.32 -18.57
N ASN A 716 -13.38 -21.39 -18.58
CA ASN A 716 -12.73 -21.94 -17.38
C ASN A 716 -11.46 -21.17 -17.01
N VAL A 717 -10.76 -20.60 -17.99
CA VAL A 717 -9.46 -19.96 -17.77
C VAL A 717 -9.24 -18.79 -18.71
N VAL A 718 -8.65 -17.73 -18.17
CA VAL A 718 -8.08 -16.62 -18.92
C VAL A 718 -6.62 -16.47 -18.51
N ALA A 719 -5.72 -16.35 -19.49
CA ALA A 719 -4.29 -16.20 -19.26
C ALA A 719 -3.75 -15.07 -20.13
N SER A 720 -3.08 -14.09 -19.52
CA SER A 720 -2.39 -13.01 -20.25
C SER A 720 -0.99 -13.46 -20.64
N ASN A 721 -0.50 -12.99 -21.80
CA ASN A 721 0.88 -13.22 -22.20
C ASN A 721 1.82 -12.32 -21.36
N PRO A 722 2.83 -12.87 -20.65
CA PRO A 722 3.75 -12.06 -19.85
C PRO A 722 4.72 -11.19 -20.67
N ALA A 723 5.04 -11.58 -21.90
CA ALA A 723 5.96 -10.84 -22.77
C ALA A 723 5.23 -9.84 -23.68
N ASP A 724 4.00 -10.15 -24.09
CA ASP A 724 3.14 -9.27 -24.88
C ASP A 724 1.92 -8.82 -24.06
N LYS A 725 1.99 -7.61 -23.50
CA LYS A 725 0.93 -7.04 -22.65
C LYS A 725 -0.42 -6.91 -23.36
N GLU A 726 -0.44 -6.90 -24.69
CA GLU A 726 -1.65 -6.70 -25.50
C GLU A 726 -2.33 -8.01 -25.87
N MET A 727 -1.75 -9.16 -25.52
CA MET A 727 -2.26 -10.48 -25.89
C MET A 727 -2.72 -11.28 -24.67
N PHE A 728 -3.87 -11.92 -24.79
CA PHE A 728 -4.33 -12.91 -23.82
C PHE A 728 -5.10 -14.05 -24.51
N ALA A 729 -5.23 -15.18 -23.82
CA ALA A 729 -5.92 -16.36 -24.28
C ALA A 729 -7.05 -16.73 -23.30
N SER A 730 -8.13 -17.29 -23.83
CA SER A 730 -9.22 -17.89 -23.05
C SER A 730 -9.49 -19.32 -23.49
N GLY A 731 -9.84 -20.18 -22.54
CA GLY A 731 -10.16 -21.59 -22.76
C GLY A 731 -11.46 -21.96 -22.09
N GLY A 732 -12.28 -22.75 -22.78
CA GLY A 732 -13.62 -23.08 -22.32
C GLY A 732 -14.03 -24.52 -22.57
N ASP A 733 -15.25 -24.82 -22.10
CA ASP A 733 -15.89 -26.13 -22.24
C ASP A 733 -16.24 -26.47 -23.70
N ASP A 734 -16.25 -25.48 -24.58
CA ASP A 734 -16.51 -25.62 -26.02
C ASP A 734 -15.31 -26.18 -26.80
N GLY A 735 -14.22 -26.50 -26.09
CA GLY A 735 -12.98 -27.08 -26.61
C GLY A 735 -12.19 -26.12 -27.49
N LYS A 736 -12.52 -24.83 -27.48
CA LYS A 736 -11.83 -23.79 -28.23
C LYS A 736 -10.90 -23.00 -27.34
N ILE A 737 -9.71 -22.69 -27.86
CA ILE A 737 -8.85 -21.65 -27.30
C ILE A 737 -9.05 -20.41 -28.15
N LYS A 738 -9.40 -19.29 -27.53
CA LYS A 738 -9.52 -18.00 -28.22
C LYS A 738 -8.39 -17.08 -27.81
N ILE A 739 -7.72 -16.51 -28.79
CA ILE A 739 -6.66 -15.53 -28.63
C ILE A 739 -7.22 -14.16 -28.91
N TRP A 740 -6.97 -13.24 -28.00
CA TRP A 740 -7.50 -11.89 -27.99
C TRP A 740 -6.35 -10.89 -28.05
N LYS A 741 -6.59 -9.78 -28.75
CA LYS A 741 -5.71 -8.62 -28.78
C LYS A 741 -6.40 -7.41 -28.20
N ILE A 742 -5.63 -6.63 -27.44
CA ILE A 742 -6.04 -5.40 -26.79
C ILE A 742 -5.46 -4.24 -27.61
N SER A 743 -6.30 -3.44 -28.25
CA SER A 743 -5.90 -2.27 -29.03
C SER A 743 -6.36 -0.98 -28.35
N ARG A 744 -5.48 0.03 -28.31
CA ARG A 744 -5.87 1.42 -28.02
C ARG A 744 -6.19 2.12 -29.32
N ASN A 745 -7.37 2.73 -29.42
CA ASN A 745 -7.72 3.61 -30.54
C ASN A 745 -7.19 5.02 -30.31
#